data_AF-A0A7X4J710-F1
#
_entry.id   AF-A0A7X4J710-F1
#
_cell.length_a   1.000
_cell.length_b   1.000
_cell.length_c   1.000
_cell.angle_alpha   90.00
_cell.angle_beta   90.00
_cell.angle_gamma   90.00
#
_symmetry.space_group_name_H-M   'P 1'
#
loop_
_entity.id
_entity.type
_entity.pdbx_description
1 polymer ?
#
loop_
_entity_poly.entity_id
_entity_poly.type
_entity_poly.pdbx_seq_one_letter_code
_entity_poly.pdbx_strand_id
1 'polypeptide(L)'
;MRLTRRPTRVVLVLATAAALSACLNPPAPTPYWEDPAVFAENREPPRASFTPFATRAGALNGRPDDSPLRLSLNGDWRFHWVPRPDERPGDFFEEDFDASGWAVIPVPGNWEFEGYGYPVYRDEFYSFPPNPPDIPDDDNPVGSYRRTFELPPGWDGHEIFLHFGGVYSAFFVWVNGERIGYSEGSRTAAEFRVTDAVRPGTNVVAVEVYRWSDGSYLESQDFWRVSGIDRDVYLVAMPPTHLRDFFAEATLDDAYEGGLLRLTVNVANRGLGAAGAHEVRYELLDPEGQALWDEPQTIALDVPLGGEAQAAGTMVVEDPLKWTAETPSLYRLVMSLVGPAGEVAEVIAAHIGFRRVDIVDGLLRVNGQPIVVRGVNRHEHDPDRAHVVDEASMIEDIRLMKQLNINAVRAAHYPNVPRWYELTDEYGLYVVDEANIESHGMGFEPGVTLAGRPDWLAAHMDRTVRMVERDKNHASIVVWSLGNEAGDGENFDSTAAWIRARDPSRPILYEPSGERDNIDIVAPMYVRPYWLERYARSGAEKPFLLVEYAHAMGNSVGNLADYWNVIDAHPQLQGGFIWDWVDQAMRAVDERGREYWAYGGDFGPAGVPTDGNFLVNGLVSADRQPHPHAWEVKKVYQPVRVTAVDLTTGRIAVENRYAFRELTGLTGRWEVLADGEVVASGALPELATAPGGVDTVALNVPRVGGLVEEGVARVAALPGVEYLLDVTLRSREDAPLVPAGHLVASEQFKLQQERPIEASPPGAPLSASETPTDVLVSGGDFTLRFDRASGILASLELGGRQLLHSGPAPNFWRAPTDNDYGNGFPVRSGVWRFAGRPPARHLDSMTVDRSRAGLRASVTSHYSLRAIDARYTLSHEIHRDGTVAVSAQLTRVDEDLPEMPRFGTILTLPGDLDQAEWYGRGPHENYWDRRTGAAVGRHTAPVSELAHPYVRPQETGTRSDTRWLALTDGSGTGLLVTGLPTVSFSALPYTLEDLDAGERKAQRHWAELVPRDEVTLHVDHLQQGVGGDDSWGAVPHHEYTLWPRDMSFRYLLRPLRPGDDPAQVARTPVPDADAAAAVMGRSLAFDHFGERNLVEHLARGRPVEVVPASSSLYSAAGDDGLVDGVRGSIDSARRSLAGLPGERDHRRDRPGRGRGGRGREGRLPPAFGIGRVPPSPRRGVRQRGRRAVWAAGGA
;
A
#
# COMPACT_ATOMS: atom_id res chain seq x y z
N MET A 1 -33.19 -7.64 81.16
CA MET A 1 -34.45 -8.31 81.53
C MET A 1 -35.57 -7.73 80.66
N ARG A 2 -36.43 -8.58 80.07
CA ARG A 2 -37.70 -8.33 79.32
C ARG A 2 -38.07 -6.90 78.82
N LEU A 3 -38.37 -6.82 77.51
CA LEU A 3 -39.44 -6.03 76.83
C LEU A 3 -39.45 -4.47 76.95
N THR A 4 -39.97 -3.64 76.03
CA THR A 4 -40.25 -3.61 74.56
C THR A 4 -40.85 -2.23 74.23
N ARG A 5 -40.60 -1.66 73.05
CA ARG A 5 -41.63 -0.94 72.23
C ARG A 5 -41.12 -0.71 70.80
N ARG A 6 -42.03 -0.76 69.82
CA ARG A 6 -41.78 -0.51 68.38
C ARG A 6 -41.96 0.99 68.05
N PRO A 7 -41.48 1.44 66.88
CA PRO A 7 -42.45 1.92 65.88
C PRO A 7 -42.18 1.36 64.47
N THR A 8 -43.12 0.55 63.95
CA THR A 8 -43.03 -0.06 62.61
C THR A 8 -43.93 0.68 61.60
N ARG A 9 -43.79 2.01 61.51
CA ARG A 9 -44.62 2.85 60.61
C ARG A 9 -43.86 3.90 59.77
N VAL A 10 -42.57 4.10 59.99
CA VAL A 10 -41.76 5.09 59.22
C VAL A 10 -41.10 4.44 57.99
N VAL A 11 -40.54 3.23 58.15
CA VAL A 11 -39.82 2.52 57.07
C VAL A 11 -40.70 2.26 55.84
N LEU A 12 -41.96 1.89 56.04
CA LEU A 12 -42.87 1.56 54.92
C LEU A 12 -43.22 2.78 54.06
N VAL A 13 -43.21 3.99 54.64
CA VAL A 13 -43.52 5.23 53.90
C VAL A 13 -42.30 5.75 53.15
N LEU A 14 -41.09 5.56 53.67
CA LEU A 14 -39.86 5.91 52.97
C LEU A 14 -39.55 4.93 51.82
N ALA A 15 -39.85 3.64 52.00
CA ALA A 15 -39.72 2.65 50.93
C ALA A 15 -40.68 2.93 49.76
N THR A 16 -41.95 3.30 50.04
CA THR A 16 -42.87 3.70 48.95
C THR A 16 -42.54 5.07 48.35
N ALA A 17 -42.03 6.03 49.13
CA ALA A 17 -41.58 7.31 48.58
C ALA A 17 -40.40 7.14 47.61
N ALA A 18 -39.40 6.30 47.96
CA ALA A 18 -38.28 6.00 47.07
C ALA A 18 -38.73 5.26 45.80
N ALA A 19 -39.63 4.27 45.94
CA ALA A 19 -40.22 3.58 44.79
C ALA A 19 -41.04 4.50 43.90
N LEU A 20 -41.84 5.43 44.45
CA LEU A 20 -42.55 6.41 43.63
C LEU A 20 -41.59 7.39 42.94
N SER A 21 -40.52 7.85 43.58
CA SER A 21 -39.53 8.70 42.92
C SER A 21 -38.84 8.01 41.73
N ALA A 22 -38.51 6.73 41.86
CA ALA A 22 -37.97 5.92 40.77
C ALA A 22 -38.98 5.66 39.64
N CYS A 23 -40.28 5.73 39.92
CA CYS A 23 -41.35 5.67 38.91
C CYS A 23 -41.81 7.05 38.40
N LEU A 24 -41.22 8.16 38.86
CA LEU A 24 -41.61 9.53 38.46
C LEU A 24 -40.67 10.15 37.43
N ASN A 25 -39.39 9.77 37.44
CA ASN A 25 -38.48 9.97 36.33
C ASN A 25 -37.90 8.59 35.95
N PRO A 26 -38.30 7.97 34.82
CA PRO A 26 -37.44 6.96 34.20
C PRO A 26 -36.08 7.60 33.84
N PRO A 27 -35.01 6.82 33.63
CA PRO A 27 -33.86 7.34 32.88
C PRO A 27 -34.34 7.87 31.52
N ALA A 28 -33.61 8.84 30.95
CA ALA A 28 -33.79 9.16 29.54
C ALA A 28 -33.57 7.87 28.72
N PRO A 29 -34.35 7.62 27.65
CA PRO A 29 -34.04 6.52 26.76
C PRO A 29 -32.66 6.76 26.14
N THR A 30 -31.85 5.71 26.05
CA THR A 30 -30.60 5.73 25.29
C THR A 30 -30.88 6.24 23.87
N PRO A 31 -30.07 7.15 23.31
CA PRO A 31 -30.20 7.52 21.91
C PRO A 31 -29.96 6.32 20.99
N TYR A 32 -30.54 6.34 19.79
CA TYR A 32 -30.42 5.20 18.87
C TYR A 32 -28.98 4.98 18.43
N TRP A 33 -28.21 6.07 18.35
CA TRP A 33 -26.81 6.06 17.98
C TRP A 33 -25.87 5.63 19.10
N GLU A 34 -26.37 5.28 20.31
CA GLU A 34 -25.59 4.72 21.42
C GLU A 34 -26.11 3.33 21.90
N ASP A 35 -26.86 2.61 21.06
CA ASP A 35 -27.43 1.29 21.39
C ASP A 35 -27.19 0.29 20.24
N PRO A 36 -26.18 -0.59 20.34
CA PRO A 36 -25.80 -1.52 19.27
C PRO A 36 -26.85 -2.61 18.98
N ALA A 37 -27.98 -2.62 19.71
CA ALA A 37 -29.17 -3.39 19.35
C ALA A 37 -30.12 -2.66 18.36
N VAL A 38 -29.87 -1.38 18.04
CA VAL A 38 -30.80 -0.47 17.33
C VAL A 38 -30.16 0.18 16.07
N PHE A 39 -29.22 -0.52 15.43
CA PHE A 39 -28.56 -0.11 14.18
C PHE A 39 -29.48 0.11 12.95
N ALA A 40 -30.79 -0.17 13.07
CA ALA A 40 -31.79 0.07 12.03
C ALA A 40 -33.23 0.19 12.59
N GLU A 41 -34.04 1.06 11.97
CA GLU A 41 -35.51 1.10 12.12
C GLU A 41 -36.15 1.18 10.73
N ASN A 42 -37.14 0.32 10.45
CA ASN A 42 -37.94 0.29 9.21
C ASN A 42 -37.17 0.17 7.88
N ARG A 43 -35.86 -0.12 7.93
CA ARG A 43 -35.03 -0.44 6.75
C ARG A 43 -35.48 -1.78 6.16
N GLU A 44 -35.68 -1.85 4.85
CA GLU A 44 -36.04 -3.09 4.15
C GLU A 44 -34.90 -4.13 4.20
N PRO A 45 -35.19 -5.44 4.13
CA PRO A 45 -34.16 -6.48 4.11
C PRO A 45 -33.24 -6.37 2.89
N PRO A 46 -31.91 -6.55 3.03
CA PRO A 46 -30.97 -6.35 1.94
C PRO A 46 -31.23 -7.31 0.76
N ARG A 47 -31.06 -6.78 -0.45
CA ARG A 47 -31.30 -7.43 -1.75
C ARG A 47 -30.12 -7.19 -2.69
N ALA A 48 -30.05 -7.99 -3.75
CA ALA A 48 -29.07 -7.80 -4.81
C ALA A 48 -29.19 -6.42 -5.48
N SER A 49 -28.07 -5.85 -5.91
CA SER A 49 -28.04 -4.62 -6.69
C SER A 49 -28.72 -4.82 -8.06
N PHE A 50 -29.83 -4.11 -8.30
CA PHE A 50 -30.46 -3.99 -9.62
C PHE A 50 -31.38 -2.76 -9.72
N THR A 51 -31.55 -2.24 -10.95
CA THR A 51 -32.56 -1.24 -11.31
C THR A 51 -33.73 -1.93 -12.06
N PRO A 52 -34.99 -1.69 -11.66
CA PRO A 52 -36.16 -2.13 -12.43
C PRO A 52 -36.40 -1.25 -13.65
N PHE A 53 -36.88 -1.83 -14.74
CA PHE A 53 -37.28 -1.12 -15.96
C PHE A 53 -38.66 -1.56 -16.44
N ALA A 54 -39.43 -0.65 -17.04
CA ALA A 54 -40.73 -0.99 -17.61
C ALA A 54 -40.66 -1.83 -18.91
N THR A 55 -39.47 -2.06 -19.49
CA THR A 55 -39.31 -2.82 -20.74
C THR A 55 -37.96 -3.54 -20.83
N ARG A 56 -37.93 -4.65 -21.60
CA ARG A 56 -36.70 -5.37 -22.00
C ARG A 56 -35.65 -4.46 -22.66
N ALA A 57 -36.09 -3.51 -23.50
CA ALA A 57 -35.18 -2.58 -24.17
C ALA A 57 -34.48 -1.64 -23.17
N GLY A 58 -35.18 -1.18 -22.13
CA GLY A 58 -34.58 -0.41 -21.04
C GLY A 58 -33.58 -1.23 -20.24
N ALA A 59 -33.98 -2.44 -19.80
CA ALA A 59 -33.13 -3.33 -19.01
C ALA A 59 -31.83 -3.75 -19.74
N LEU A 60 -31.89 -3.88 -21.08
CA LEU A 60 -30.72 -4.14 -21.92
C LEU A 60 -29.84 -2.90 -22.17
N ASN A 61 -30.41 -1.68 -22.16
CA ASN A 61 -29.59 -0.46 -22.17
C ASN A 61 -28.90 -0.22 -20.81
N GLY A 62 -29.48 -0.74 -19.73
CA GLY A 62 -28.85 -0.90 -18.40
C GLY A 62 -28.65 0.38 -17.58
N ARG A 63 -28.58 1.56 -18.20
CA ARG A 63 -28.32 2.84 -17.54
C ARG A 63 -29.42 3.18 -16.51
N PRO A 64 -29.11 3.32 -15.20
CA PRO A 64 -30.15 3.51 -14.18
C PRO A 64 -31.01 4.77 -14.32
N ASP A 65 -30.47 5.86 -14.89
CA ASP A 65 -31.20 7.12 -15.11
C ASP A 65 -32.17 7.08 -16.32
N ASP A 66 -32.09 6.06 -17.18
CA ASP A 66 -33.06 5.87 -18.27
C ASP A 66 -34.36 5.20 -17.79
N SER A 67 -34.39 4.65 -16.56
CA SER A 67 -35.59 3.95 -16.09
C SER A 67 -36.70 4.93 -15.69
N PRO A 68 -37.92 4.81 -16.26
CA PRO A 68 -39.07 5.58 -15.79
C PRO A 68 -39.53 5.18 -14.38
N LEU A 69 -38.93 4.13 -13.80
CA LEU A 69 -39.18 3.62 -12.45
C LEU A 69 -38.13 4.11 -11.44
N ARG A 70 -37.17 4.96 -11.82
CA ARG A 70 -36.18 5.57 -10.91
C ARG A 70 -36.17 7.09 -11.02
N LEU A 71 -35.96 7.78 -9.89
CA LEU A 71 -35.79 9.23 -9.82
C LEU A 71 -34.56 9.55 -8.95
N SER A 72 -33.50 10.09 -9.55
CA SER A 72 -32.33 10.54 -8.80
C SER A 72 -32.65 11.75 -7.91
N LEU A 73 -32.17 11.71 -6.67
CA LEU A 73 -32.22 12.82 -5.71
C LEU A 73 -30.82 13.44 -5.48
N ASN A 74 -29.82 13.10 -6.31
CA ASN A 74 -28.49 13.74 -6.29
C ASN A 74 -28.54 15.23 -6.71
N GLY A 75 -27.44 15.96 -6.47
CA GLY A 75 -27.30 17.41 -6.69
C GLY A 75 -27.62 18.20 -5.42
N ASP A 76 -28.10 19.44 -5.56
CA ASP A 76 -28.33 20.37 -4.46
C ASP A 76 -29.34 19.88 -3.40
N TRP A 77 -28.97 19.95 -2.12
CA TRP A 77 -29.86 19.85 -0.95
C TRP A 77 -29.69 21.08 -0.05
N ARG A 78 -30.73 21.48 0.68
CA ARG A 78 -30.58 22.49 1.76
C ARG A 78 -29.89 21.85 2.95
N PHE A 79 -28.94 22.58 3.54
CA PHE A 79 -28.07 22.03 4.57
C PHE A 79 -27.86 22.98 5.75
N HIS A 80 -27.86 22.41 6.95
CA HIS A 80 -27.56 23.09 8.20
C HIS A 80 -26.72 22.16 9.09
N TRP A 81 -25.53 22.62 9.45
CA TRP A 81 -24.56 21.88 10.27
C TRP A 81 -24.48 22.47 11.68
N VAL A 82 -24.36 21.61 12.69
CA VAL A 82 -24.10 21.99 14.08
C VAL A 82 -23.00 21.12 14.69
N PRO A 83 -22.22 21.62 15.67
CA PRO A 83 -21.15 20.85 16.29
C PRO A 83 -21.63 19.76 17.26
N ARG A 84 -22.91 19.80 17.69
CA ARG A 84 -23.47 18.92 18.73
C ARG A 84 -24.93 18.54 18.49
N PRO A 85 -25.41 17.38 18.99
CA PRO A 85 -26.79 16.93 18.78
C PRO A 85 -27.87 17.77 19.49
N ASP A 86 -27.53 18.55 20.51
CA ASP A 86 -28.49 19.41 21.25
C ASP A 86 -28.70 20.78 20.61
N GLU A 87 -27.80 21.21 19.72
CA GLU A 87 -27.88 22.48 18.98
C GLU A 87 -28.69 22.37 17.67
N ARG A 88 -29.08 21.16 17.26
CA ARG A 88 -29.71 20.89 15.96
C ARG A 88 -31.17 21.39 15.86
N PRO A 89 -31.65 21.73 14.65
CA PRO A 89 -33.00 22.26 14.44
C PRO A 89 -34.07 21.14 14.53
N GLY A 90 -34.53 20.83 15.75
CA GLY A 90 -35.39 19.68 16.04
C GLY A 90 -36.81 19.66 15.44
N ASP A 91 -37.16 20.63 14.59
CA ASP A 91 -38.40 20.77 13.83
C ASP A 91 -38.19 20.80 12.30
N PHE A 92 -36.95 20.66 11.80
CA PHE A 92 -36.61 20.86 10.38
C PHE A 92 -37.30 19.90 9.38
N PHE A 93 -37.76 18.75 9.86
CA PHE A 93 -38.48 17.75 9.08
C PHE A 93 -39.93 18.14 8.78
N GLU A 94 -40.52 19.09 9.52
CA GLU A 94 -41.90 19.56 9.30
C GLU A 94 -42.07 20.18 7.91
N GLU A 95 -43.25 20.03 7.30
CA GLU A 95 -43.48 20.37 5.89
C GLU A 95 -43.32 21.87 5.57
N ASP A 96 -43.84 22.73 6.43
CA ASP A 96 -43.83 24.19 6.30
C ASP A 96 -42.60 24.87 6.91
N PHE A 97 -41.59 24.08 7.35
CA PHE A 97 -40.31 24.59 7.84
C PHE A 97 -39.56 25.40 6.76
N ASP A 98 -39.19 26.64 7.09
CA ASP A 98 -38.52 27.58 6.16
C ASP A 98 -36.99 27.40 6.13
N ALA A 99 -36.54 26.39 5.39
CA ALA A 99 -35.12 26.20 5.06
C ALA A 99 -34.60 27.15 3.95
N SER A 100 -35.30 28.22 3.57
CA SER A 100 -34.83 29.12 2.49
C SER A 100 -33.56 29.89 2.86
N GLY A 101 -33.35 30.14 4.15
CA GLY A 101 -32.12 30.74 4.70
C GLY A 101 -30.98 29.74 4.98
N TRP A 102 -31.18 28.44 4.77
CA TRP A 102 -30.13 27.43 4.91
C TRP A 102 -29.17 27.46 3.73
N ALA A 103 -27.96 26.95 3.93
CA ALA A 103 -26.98 26.76 2.87
C ALA A 103 -27.43 25.68 1.88
N VAL A 104 -26.63 25.46 0.84
CA VAL A 104 -26.80 24.37 -0.13
C VAL A 104 -25.53 23.53 -0.13
N ILE A 105 -25.69 22.20 -0.16
CA ILE A 105 -24.60 21.23 -0.27
C ILE A 105 -24.91 20.28 -1.45
N PRO A 106 -23.91 19.81 -2.22
CA PRO A 106 -24.11 18.69 -3.13
C PRO A 106 -24.36 17.38 -2.37
N VAL A 107 -25.13 16.49 -2.99
CA VAL A 107 -25.29 15.09 -2.57
C VAL A 107 -25.09 14.19 -3.81
N PRO A 108 -24.23 13.15 -3.76
CA PRO A 108 -23.31 12.84 -2.66
C PRO A 108 -22.23 13.91 -2.42
N GLY A 109 -21.71 13.99 -1.19
CA GLY A 109 -20.69 14.93 -0.76
C GLY A 109 -20.33 14.77 0.72
N ASN A 110 -19.03 14.70 1.05
CA ASN A 110 -18.55 14.74 2.43
C ASN A 110 -18.50 16.20 2.93
N TRP A 111 -19.18 16.51 4.04
CA TRP A 111 -19.36 17.92 4.44
C TRP A 111 -18.05 18.63 4.81
N GLU A 112 -17.01 17.87 5.17
CA GLU A 112 -15.68 18.38 5.51
C GLU A 112 -14.99 19.11 4.34
N PHE A 113 -15.25 18.68 3.10
CA PHE A 113 -14.70 19.32 1.90
C PHE A 113 -15.64 20.37 1.29
N GLU A 114 -16.91 20.37 1.71
CA GLU A 114 -17.88 21.44 1.45
C GLU A 114 -17.79 22.59 2.49
N GLY A 115 -16.81 22.55 3.40
CA GLY A 115 -16.46 23.66 4.30
C GLY A 115 -17.07 23.59 5.72
N TYR A 116 -17.56 22.42 6.15
CA TYR A 116 -18.18 22.22 7.47
C TYR A 116 -17.34 21.31 8.35
N GLY A 117 -17.06 21.72 9.60
CA GLY A 117 -16.16 20.97 10.48
C GLY A 117 -14.73 20.91 9.92
N TYR A 118 -14.11 19.73 9.95
CA TYR A 118 -12.80 19.43 9.35
C TYR A 118 -12.58 17.91 9.29
N PRO A 119 -11.85 17.40 8.28
CA PRO A 119 -11.47 15.99 8.22
C PRO A 119 -10.46 15.68 9.33
N VAL A 120 -10.56 14.50 9.92
CA VAL A 120 -9.57 13.97 10.88
C VAL A 120 -8.97 12.73 10.25
N TYR A 121 -7.65 12.56 10.34
CA TYR A 121 -7.00 11.31 9.96
C TYR A 121 -6.52 10.60 11.22
N ARG A 122 -6.85 9.31 11.37
CA ARG A 122 -6.24 8.41 12.35
C ARG A 122 -6.06 7.02 11.74
N ASP A 123 -4.99 6.37 12.15
CA ASP A 123 -4.65 4.95 11.95
C ASP A 123 -5.41 4.10 13.01
N GLU A 124 -4.73 3.23 13.78
CA GLU A 124 -5.27 2.31 14.80
C GLU A 124 -6.26 2.91 15.82
N PHE A 125 -6.35 4.23 15.97
CA PHE A 125 -7.04 4.90 17.07
C PHE A 125 -8.33 5.64 16.67
N TYR A 126 -9.39 5.48 17.46
CA TYR A 126 -10.56 6.35 17.39
C TYR A 126 -10.23 7.84 17.58
N SER A 127 -11.05 8.69 16.97
CA SER A 127 -11.01 10.16 17.16
C SER A 127 -11.68 10.61 18.46
N PHE A 128 -12.33 9.69 19.18
CA PHE A 128 -13.06 9.89 20.44
C PHE A 128 -12.62 8.85 21.49
N PRO A 129 -12.96 9.00 22.78
CA PRO A 129 -12.56 8.05 23.83
C PRO A 129 -13.19 6.66 23.62
N PRO A 130 -12.41 5.55 23.65
CA PRO A 130 -12.96 4.21 23.44
C PRO A 130 -13.70 3.69 24.68
N ASN A 131 -15.02 3.84 24.73
CA ASN A 131 -15.87 3.32 25.80
C ASN A 131 -17.21 2.75 25.27
N PRO A 132 -17.20 1.71 24.41
CA PRO A 132 -18.37 1.28 23.66
C PRO A 132 -19.53 0.76 24.54
N PRO A 133 -20.75 1.29 24.37
CA PRO A 133 -21.21 1.99 23.15
C PRO A 133 -21.10 3.53 23.15
N ASP A 134 -20.79 4.19 24.28
CA ASP A 134 -20.87 5.65 24.47
C ASP A 134 -20.08 6.48 23.42
N ILE A 135 -20.58 7.68 23.07
CA ILE A 135 -19.93 8.65 22.15
C ILE A 135 -19.98 10.09 22.70
N PRO A 136 -19.21 11.05 22.13
CA PRO A 136 -19.12 12.41 22.68
C PRO A 136 -20.41 13.22 22.51
N ASP A 137 -21.15 13.44 23.60
CA ASP A 137 -22.22 14.46 23.69
C ASP A 137 -21.74 15.85 23.22
N ASP A 138 -20.48 16.20 23.50
CA ASP A 138 -19.95 17.55 23.31
C ASP A 138 -19.12 17.79 22.04
N ASP A 139 -18.86 16.75 21.23
CA ASP A 139 -18.22 16.82 19.91
C ASP A 139 -18.69 15.68 18.97
N ASN A 140 -20.01 15.63 18.74
CA ASN A 140 -20.62 14.80 17.69
C ASN A 140 -21.41 15.71 16.72
N PRO A 141 -20.75 16.20 15.65
CA PRO A 141 -21.39 17.06 14.67
C PRO A 141 -22.58 16.41 13.95
N VAL A 142 -23.62 17.21 13.70
CA VAL A 142 -24.85 16.76 13.04
C VAL A 142 -25.14 17.62 11.81
N GLY A 143 -25.40 16.97 10.69
CA GLY A 143 -25.81 17.58 9.43
C GLY A 143 -27.29 17.33 9.14
N SER A 144 -28.09 18.39 9.14
CA SER A 144 -29.50 18.37 8.74
C SER A 144 -29.62 18.70 7.25
N TYR A 145 -30.06 17.73 6.45
CA TYR A 145 -30.29 17.86 5.00
C TYR A 145 -31.79 17.93 4.69
N ARG A 146 -32.23 18.78 3.76
CA ARG A 146 -33.64 18.91 3.35
C ARG A 146 -33.77 19.18 1.85
N ARG A 147 -34.62 18.44 1.14
CA ARG A 147 -34.85 18.60 -0.31
C ARG A 147 -36.31 18.42 -0.68
N THR A 148 -36.76 19.21 -1.65
CA THR A 148 -38.07 19.03 -2.31
C THR A 148 -37.91 18.18 -3.58
N PHE A 149 -38.90 17.36 -3.88
CA PHE A 149 -38.97 16.62 -5.14
C PHE A 149 -40.42 16.54 -5.65
N GLU A 150 -40.58 16.44 -6.96
CA GLU A 150 -41.87 16.16 -7.60
C GLU A 150 -41.99 14.65 -7.84
N LEU A 151 -43.08 14.03 -7.37
CA LEU A 151 -43.32 12.61 -7.61
C LEU A 151 -43.71 12.38 -9.09
N PRO A 152 -43.02 11.49 -9.84
CA PRO A 152 -43.26 11.32 -11.27
C PRO A 152 -44.71 10.89 -11.62
N PRO A 153 -45.35 11.51 -12.62
CA PRO A 153 -46.67 11.09 -13.08
C PRO A 153 -46.66 9.65 -13.58
N GLY A 154 -47.50 8.80 -12.98
CA GLY A 154 -47.61 7.37 -13.29
C GLY A 154 -47.11 6.44 -12.19
N TRP A 155 -46.43 6.96 -11.16
CA TRP A 155 -46.04 6.20 -9.96
C TRP A 155 -47.21 5.98 -8.96
N ASP A 156 -48.41 6.49 -9.27
CA ASP A 156 -49.62 6.19 -8.50
C ASP A 156 -49.87 4.67 -8.47
N GLY A 157 -50.24 4.15 -7.30
CA GLY A 157 -50.41 2.71 -7.06
C GLY A 157 -49.14 1.84 -7.09
N HIS A 158 -47.93 2.40 -7.27
CA HIS A 158 -46.67 1.65 -7.14
C HIS A 158 -46.22 1.58 -5.68
N GLU A 159 -45.38 0.61 -5.33
CA GLU A 159 -44.61 0.63 -4.08
C GLU A 159 -43.35 1.47 -4.29
N ILE A 160 -43.17 2.49 -3.47
CA ILE A 160 -42.14 3.51 -3.66
C ILE A 160 -41.11 3.39 -2.54
N PHE A 161 -39.85 3.23 -2.91
CA PHE A 161 -38.72 3.03 -2.01
C PHE A 161 -37.73 4.19 -2.13
N LEU A 162 -37.25 4.69 -1.00
CA LEU A 162 -36.17 5.67 -0.90
C LEU A 162 -34.86 4.94 -0.57
N HIS A 163 -33.87 5.10 -1.43
CA HIS A 163 -32.56 4.44 -1.36
C HIS A 163 -31.47 5.46 -1.04
N PHE A 164 -30.62 5.13 -0.06
CA PHE A 164 -29.34 5.78 0.21
C PHE A 164 -28.21 4.77 0.01
N GLY A 165 -27.27 5.03 -0.90
CA GLY A 165 -26.18 4.09 -1.22
C GLY A 165 -25.07 4.01 -0.15
N GLY A 166 -25.01 5.00 0.73
CA GLY A 166 -24.04 5.16 1.80
C GLY A 166 -24.18 6.51 2.50
N VAL A 167 -24.03 6.51 3.82
CA VAL A 167 -24.12 7.69 4.71
C VAL A 167 -23.23 7.42 5.93
N TYR A 168 -22.30 8.32 6.26
CA TYR A 168 -21.43 8.18 7.43
C TYR A 168 -21.84 9.11 8.59
N SER A 169 -21.99 8.62 9.83
CA SER A 169 -21.94 7.21 10.30
C SER A 169 -23.34 6.59 10.46
N ALA A 170 -24.32 7.42 10.84
CA ALA A 170 -25.70 7.03 11.14
C ALA A 170 -26.68 8.15 10.81
N PHE A 171 -27.94 7.80 10.48
CA PHE A 171 -28.95 8.81 10.15
C PHE A 171 -30.40 8.42 10.44
N PHE A 172 -31.23 9.43 10.73
CA PHE A 172 -32.69 9.36 10.64
C PHE A 172 -33.18 9.97 9.32
N VAL A 173 -34.33 9.50 8.83
CA VAL A 173 -34.98 10.03 7.62
C VAL A 173 -36.49 10.25 7.82
N TRP A 174 -36.98 11.36 7.26
CA TRP A 174 -38.39 11.73 7.21
C TRP A 174 -38.84 12.05 5.77
N VAL A 175 -40.11 11.81 5.48
CA VAL A 175 -40.79 12.24 4.25
C VAL A 175 -42.09 12.94 4.63
N ASN A 176 -42.32 14.16 4.11
CA ASN A 176 -43.48 14.99 4.41
C ASN A 176 -43.79 15.13 5.92
N GLY A 177 -42.74 15.22 6.76
CA GLY A 177 -42.86 15.31 8.22
C GLY A 177 -43.06 13.97 8.96
N GLU A 178 -43.37 12.88 8.26
CA GLU A 178 -43.46 11.54 8.86
C GLU A 178 -42.05 10.92 8.98
N ARG A 179 -41.71 10.42 10.18
CA ARG A 179 -40.46 9.67 10.43
C ARG A 179 -40.57 8.32 9.75
N ILE A 180 -39.66 8.07 8.80
CA ILE A 180 -39.62 6.83 8.04
C ILE A 180 -38.78 5.78 8.77
N GLY A 181 -37.59 6.13 9.24
CA GLY A 181 -36.71 5.16 9.90
C GLY A 181 -35.33 5.70 10.31
N TYR A 182 -34.44 4.75 10.63
CA TYR A 182 -33.06 4.94 11.10
C TYR A 182 -32.13 3.90 10.45
N SER A 183 -30.86 4.22 10.27
CA SER A 183 -29.85 3.28 9.73
C SER A 183 -28.42 3.63 10.11
N GLU A 184 -27.64 2.60 10.42
CA GLU A 184 -26.17 2.63 10.55
C GLU A 184 -25.47 1.69 9.56
N GLY A 185 -24.13 1.74 9.53
CA GLY A 185 -23.29 0.92 8.66
C GLY A 185 -23.10 1.58 7.31
N SER A 186 -22.09 2.46 7.21
CA SER A 186 -22.02 3.50 6.18
C SER A 186 -21.78 3.00 4.76
N ARG A 187 -21.18 1.81 4.60
CA ARG A 187 -20.67 1.29 3.31
C ARG A 187 -21.59 0.31 2.58
N THR A 188 -22.82 0.09 3.05
CA THR A 188 -23.84 -0.65 2.28
C THR A 188 -25.17 0.10 2.32
N ALA A 189 -25.99 -0.08 1.29
CA ALA A 189 -27.19 0.73 1.12
C ALA A 189 -28.22 0.58 2.26
N ALA A 190 -29.06 1.60 2.40
CA ALA A 190 -30.26 1.59 3.23
C ALA A 190 -31.47 1.97 2.36
N GLU A 191 -32.45 1.07 2.31
CA GLU A 191 -33.71 1.27 1.58
C GLU A 191 -34.88 1.33 2.55
N PHE A 192 -35.83 2.24 2.32
CA PHE A 192 -37.04 2.39 3.12
C PHE A 192 -38.27 2.49 2.21
N ARG A 193 -39.35 1.77 2.53
CA ARG A 193 -40.62 1.91 1.81
C ARG A 193 -41.35 3.19 2.27
N VAL A 194 -41.55 4.13 1.35
CA VAL A 194 -42.14 5.46 1.62
C VAL A 194 -43.51 5.66 0.97
N THR A 195 -44.07 4.63 0.34
CA THR A 195 -45.34 4.64 -0.42
C THR A 195 -46.49 5.39 0.25
N ASP A 196 -46.69 5.19 1.56
CA ASP A 196 -47.82 5.76 2.29
C ASP A 196 -47.58 7.21 2.75
N ALA A 197 -46.31 7.65 2.78
CA ALA A 197 -45.90 8.99 3.19
C ALA A 197 -45.76 9.96 2.00
N VAL A 198 -45.54 9.46 0.77
CA VAL A 198 -45.47 10.26 -0.45
C VAL A 198 -46.85 10.56 -1.04
N ARG A 199 -46.92 11.60 -1.89
CA ARG A 199 -48.15 12.05 -2.56
C ARG A 199 -47.87 12.58 -3.98
N PRO A 200 -48.87 12.68 -4.86
CA PRO A 200 -48.70 13.33 -6.16
C PRO A 200 -48.27 14.79 -6.06
N GLY A 201 -47.29 15.20 -6.87
CA GLY A 201 -46.73 16.56 -6.88
C GLY A 201 -45.57 16.74 -5.89
N THR A 202 -45.50 17.91 -5.24
CA THR A 202 -44.38 18.28 -4.37
C THR A 202 -44.38 17.53 -3.03
N ASN A 203 -43.23 16.90 -2.76
CA ASN A 203 -42.89 16.22 -1.51
C ASN A 203 -41.63 16.84 -0.90
N VAL A 204 -41.42 16.62 0.39
CA VAL A 204 -40.19 16.95 1.13
C VAL A 204 -39.55 15.67 1.65
N VAL A 205 -38.24 15.52 1.48
CA VAL A 205 -37.40 14.58 2.24
C VAL A 205 -36.48 15.37 3.16
N ALA A 206 -36.31 14.89 4.40
CA ALA A 206 -35.40 15.45 5.39
C ALA A 206 -34.57 14.32 6.03
N VAL A 207 -33.29 14.58 6.30
CA VAL A 207 -32.32 13.60 6.80
C VAL A 207 -31.47 14.25 7.89
N GLU A 208 -31.27 13.55 9.00
CA GLU A 208 -30.45 13.99 10.14
C GLU A 208 -29.28 13.02 10.29
N VAL A 209 -28.08 13.45 9.86
CA VAL A 209 -26.87 12.62 9.81
C VAL A 209 -25.92 12.98 10.94
N TYR A 210 -25.46 11.97 11.68
CA TYR A 210 -24.53 12.08 12.80
C TYR A 210 -23.11 11.69 12.38
N ARG A 211 -22.09 12.38 12.89
CA ARG A 211 -20.68 12.02 12.64
C ARG A 211 -20.28 10.73 13.35
N TRP A 212 -20.72 10.56 14.59
CA TRP A 212 -20.38 9.41 15.42
C TRP A 212 -21.64 8.69 15.92
N SER A 213 -21.56 7.38 15.98
CA SER A 213 -22.55 6.45 16.54
C SER A 213 -21.83 5.22 17.10
N ASP A 214 -22.54 4.31 17.78
CA ASP A 214 -21.96 3.05 18.23
C ASP A 214 -21.42 2.21 17.05
N GLY A 215 -22.07 2.29 15.88
CA GLY A 215 -21.56 1.72 14.63
C GLY A 215 -20.19 2.25 14.19
N SER A 216 -19.74 3.41 14.69
CA SER A 216 -18.39 3.94 14.43
C SER A 216 -17.28 3.12 15.10
N TYR A 217 -17.62 2.33 16.15
CA TYR A 217 -16.70 1.35 16.74
C TYR A 217 -16.45 0.11 15.87
N LEU A 218 -17.14 -0.02 14.72
CA LEU A 218 -16.89 -1.04 13.69
C LEU A 218 -16.42 -0.41 12.37
N GLU A 219 -16.05 0.87 12.37
CA GLU A 219 -15.57 1.64 11.21
C GLU A 219 -14.24 2.35 11.54
N SER A 220 -13.30 1.55 12.05
CA SER A 220 -12.00 1.98 12.57
C SER A 220 -10.88 2.15 11.53
N GLN A 221 -11.15 1.96 10.23
CA GLN A 221 -10.16 1.91 9.12
C GLN A 221 -9.10 3.03 9.08
N ASP A 222 -7.88 2.71 8.62
CA ASP A 222 -6.78 3.65 8.31
C ASP A 222 -7.12 4.60 7.14
N PHE A 223 -8.02 5.56 7.38
CA PHE A 223 -8.50 6.51 6.39
C PHE A 223 -8.97 7.85 7.00
N TRP A 224 -9.41 8.76 6.13
CA TRP A 224 -10.03 10.02 6.53
C TRP A 224 -11.39 9.80 7.21
N ARG A 225 -11.53 10.30 8.44
CA ARG A 225 -12.78 10.29 9.20
C ARG A 225 -13.63 11.49 8.78
N VAL A 226 -14.44 11.28 7.73
CA VAL A 226 -15.31 12.28 7.09
C VAL A 226 -16.75 11.78 7.05
N SER A 227 -17.69 12.71 6.89
CA SER A 227 -19.09 12.53 7.31
C SER A 227 -20.07 12.92 6.22
N GLY A 228 -21.35 12.54 6.38
CA GLY A 228 -22.43 12.96 5.47
C GLY A 228 -22.89 11.87 4.51
N ILE A 229 -23.63 12.28 3.48
CA ILE A 229 -24.19 11.38 2.46
C ILE A 229 -23.17 11.25 1.32
N ASP A 230 -22.34 10.21 1.33
CA ASP A 230 -21.19 10.07 0.41
C ASP A 230 -21.44 9.17 -0.81
N ARG A 231 -22.65 8.60 -0.94
CA ARG A 231 -23.09 7.86 -2.14
C ARG A 231 -24.52 8.23 -2.55
N ASP A 232 -24.90 7.81 -3.76
CA ASP A 232 -26.18 8.11 -4.44
C ASP A 232 -27.43 8.03 -3.56
N VAL A 233 -28.34 9.00 -3.74
CA VAL A 233 -29.70 8.99 -3.18
C VAL A 233 -30.71 9.01 -4.32
N TYR A 234 -31.69 8.11 -4.30
CA TYR A 234 -32.74 8.05 -5.31
C TYR A 234 -34.02 7.39 -4.81
N LEU A 235 -35.12 7.63 -5.51
CA LEU A 235 -36.38 6.88 -5.35
C LEU A 235 -36.52 5.83 -6.43
N VAL A 236 -37.17 4.71 -6.10
CA VAL A 236 -37.56 3.65 -7.04
C VAL A 236 -39.05 3.35 -6.87
N ALA A 237 -39.80 3.25 -7.97
CA ALA A 237 -41.17 2.77 -8.00
C ALA A 237 -41.23 1.34 -8.52
N MET A 238 -41.43 0.38 -7.62
CA MET A 238 -41.70 -1.02 -7.96
C MET A 238 -43.20 -1.21 -8.25
N PRO A 239 -43.60 -2.06 -9.19
CA PRO A 239 -45.02 -2.39 -9.38
C PRO A 239 -45.67 -3.00 -8.12
N PRO A 240 -47.01 -3.04 -8.05
CA PRO A 240 -47.77 -3.63 -6.92
C PRO A 240 -47.38 -5.07 -6.52
N THR A 241 -46.84 -5.82 -7.49
CA THR A 241 -46.16 -7.10 -7.29
C THR A 241 -44.85 -7.05 -8.08
N HIS A 242 -43.71 -7.30 -7.44
CA HIS A 242 -42.36 -7.04 -7.98
C HIS A 242 -41.31 -8.05 -7.50
N LEU A 243 -40.22 -8.20 -8.25
CA LEU A 243 -39.01 -8.92 -7.85
C LEU A 243 -38.34 -8.14 -6.71
N ARG A 244 -38.34 -8.75 -5.52
CA ARG A 244 -37.74 -8.21 -4.29
C ARG A 244 -36.25 -8.55 -4.19
N ASP A 245 -35.85 -9.70 -4.77
CA ASP A 245 -34.46 -10.16 -4.83
C ASP A 245 -34.30 -11.33 -5.82
N PHE A 246 -33.07 -11.57 -6.28
CA PHE A 246 -32.70 -12.78 -7.01
C PHE A 246 -31.28 -13.24 -6.67
N PHE A 247 -31.03 -14.55 -6.74
CA PHE A 247 -29.71 -15.16 -6.67
C PHE A 247 -29.49 -16.05 -7.89
N ALA A 248 -28.43 -15.78 -8.65
CA ALA A 248 -28.10 -16.43 -9.92
C ALA A 248 -26.72 -17.10 -9.83
N GLU A 249 -26.70 -18.34 -9.34
CA GLU A 249 -25.48 -19.16 -9.26
C GLU A 249 -25.12 -19.68 -10.66
N ALA A 250 -24.24 -18.99 -11.38
CA ALA A 250 -23.69 -19.45 -12.67
C ALA A 250 -22.38 -20.21 -12.46
N THR A 251 -22.50 -21.48 -12.06
CA THR A 251 -21.38 -22.36 -11.75
C THR A 251 -21.08 -23.34 -12.89
N LEU A 252 -20.07 -24.20 -12.72
CA LEU A 252 -19.71 -25.26 -13.64
C LEU A 252 -19.92 -26.65 -13.01
N ASP A 253 -20.01 -27.68 -13.85
CA ASP A 253 -19.99 -29.08 -13.40
C ASP A 253 -18.63 -29.49 -12.78
N ASP A 254 -18.55 -30.73 -12.29
CA ASP A 254 -17.33 -31.27 -11.66
C ASP A 254 -16.20 -31.59 -12.67
N ALA A 255 -16.45 -31.48 -13.98
CA ALA A 255 -15.43 -31.53 -15.02
C ALA A 255 -14.94 -30.13 -15.43
N TYR A 256 -15.60 -29.06 -14.94
CA TYR A 256 -15.45 -27.68 -15.40
C TYR A 256 -15.77 -27.50 -16.90
N GLU A 257 -16.58 -28.39 -17.47
CA GLU A 257 -16.94 -28.41 -18.89
C GLU A 257 -18.28 -27.69 -19.12
N GLY A 258 -19.39 -28.24 -18.62
CA GLY A 258 -20.73 -27.67 -18.74
C GLY A 258 -21.06 -26.63 -17.67
N GLY A 259 -21.97 -25.70 -18.02
CA GLY A 259 -22.49 -24.67 -17.14
C GLY A 259 -23.79 -25.06 -16.46
N LEU A 260 -23.98 -24.55 -15.24
CA LEU A 260 -25.20 -24.70 -14.46
C LEU A 260 -25.62 -23.35 -13.90
N LEU A 261 -26.73 -22.80 -14.40
CA LEU A 261 -27.36 -21.61 -13.82
C LEU A 261 -28.47 -22.06 -12.87
N ARG A 262 -28.28 -21.87 -11.56
CA ARG A 262 -29.37 -21.95 -10.58
C ARG A 262 -29.90 -20.55 -10.33
N LEU A 263 -31.19 -20.33 -10.58
CA LEU A 263 -31.85 -19.04 -10.42
C LEU A 263 -32.94 -19.16 -9.36
N THR A 264 -32.71 -18.52 -8.20
CA THR A 264 -33.73 -18.32 -7.16
C THR A 264 -34.27 -16.90 -7.27
N VAL A 265 -35.60 -16.74 -7.26
CA VAL A 265 -36.28 -15.45 -7.35
C VAL A 265 -37.26 -15.28 -6.18
N ASN A 266 -37.25 -14.10 -5.59
CA ASN A 266 -38.14 -13.68 -4.51
C ASN A 266 -39.06 -12.58 -5.06
N VAL A 267 -40.38 -12.78 -5.03
CA VAL A 267 -41.38 -11.81 -5.50
C VAL A 267 -42.27 -11.39 -4.34
N ALA A 268 -42.42 -10.08 -4.16
CA ALA A 268 -43.26 -9.49 -3.13
C ALA A 268 -44.54 -8.89 -3.72
N ASN A 269 -45.67 -9.07 -3.04
CA ASN A 269 -46.87 -8.26 -3.20
C ASN A 269 -47.17 -7.65 -1.83
N ARG A 270 -46.83 -6.37 -1.63
CA ARG A 270 -46.97 -5.68 -0.33
C ARG A 270 -48.43 -5.31 0.03
N GLY A 271 -49.40 -5.60 -0.84
CA GLY A 271 -50.84 -5.45 -0.57
C GLY A 271 -51.60 -4.65 -1.64
N LEU A 272 -50.89 -4.00 -2.57
CA LEU A 272 -51.48 -3.25 -3.68
C LEU A 272 -51.81 -4.14 -4.90
N GLY A 273 -51.14 -5.28 -5.07
CA GLY A 273 -51.25 -6.14 -6.25
C GLY A 273 -52.32 -7.23 -6.14
N ALA A 274 -52.66 -7.86 -7.27
CA ALA A 274 -53.48 -9.06 -7.26
C ALA A 274 -52.72 -10.24 -6.61
N ALA A 275 -53.41 -11.04 -5.81
CA ALA A 275 -52.91 -12.37 -5.41
C ALA A 275 -53.14 -13.39 -6.53
N GLY A 276 -52.24 -14.36 -6.64
CA GLY A 276 -52.40 -15.50 -7.56
C GLY A 276 -51.13 -15.87 -8.31
N ALA A 277 -51.32 -16.69 -9.34
CA ALA A 277 -50.26 -17.18 -10.22
C ALA A 277 -49.59 -16.04 -11.01
N HIS A 278 -48.31 -15.85 -10.75
CA HIS A 278 -47.39 -15.01 -11.52
C HIS A 278 -46.33 -15.89 -12.18
N GLU A 279 -45.66 -15.36 -13.19
CA GLU A 279 -44.56 -16.01 -13.90
C GLU A 279 -43.35 -15.08 -13.93
N VAL A 280 -42.18 -15.53 -13.48
CA VAL A 280 -40.91 -14.91 -13.85
C VAL A 280 -40.42 -15.59 -15.13
N ARG A 281 -40.49 -14.86 -16.24
CA ARG A 281 -39.96 -15.31 -17.53
C ARG A 281 -38.55 -14.78 -17.70
N TYR A 282 -37.60 -15.64 -18.03
CA TYR A 282 -36.19 -15.30 -18.10
C TYR A 282 -35.50 -15.87 -19.33
N GLU A 283 -34.52 -15.13 -19.81
CA GLU A 283 -33.68 -15.47 -20.95
C GLU A 283 -32.23 -15.14 -20.59
N LEU A 284 -31.30 -15.90 -21.17
CA LEU A 284 -29.87 -15.67 -21.02
C LEU A 284 -29.30 -15.35 -22.40
N LEU A 285 -28.71 -14.17 -22.53
CA LEU A 285 -28.05 -13.73 -23.77
C LEU A 285 -26.55 -13.99 -23.68
N ASP A 286 -25.94 -14.49 -24.76
CA ASP A 286 -24.50 -14.57 -24.94
C ASP A 286 -23.84 -13.16 -25.02
N PRO A 287 -22.50 -13.05 -24.96
CA PRO A 287 -21.79 -11.77 -25.09
C PRO A 287 -22.10 -11.02 -26.41
N GLU A 288 -22.47 -11.76 -27.47
CA GLU A 288 -22.92 -11.25 -28.76
C GLU A 288 -24.39 -10.75 -28.76
N GLY A 289 -25.13 -10.97 -27.67
CA GLY A 289 -26.51 -10.51 -27.46
C GLY A 289 -27.61 -11.44 -27.98
N GLN A 290 -27.27 -12.67 -28.36
CA GLN A 290 -28.20 -13.71 -28.83
C GLN A 290 -28.72 -14.56 -27.67
N ALA A 291 -30.01 -14.90 -27.69
CA ALA A 291 -30.60 -15.75 -26.66
C ALA A 291 -30.18 -17.21 -26.84
N LEU A 292 -29.78 -17.88 -25.75
CA LEU A 292 -29.38 -19.31 -25.77
C LEU A 292 -30.55 -20.29 -26.01
N TRP A 293 -31.79 -19.81 -25.98
CA TRP A 293 -33.01 -20.61 -26.14
C TRP A 293 -34.00 -19.87 -27.05
N ASP A 294 -34.69 -20.61 -27.93
CA ASP A 294 -35.70 -20.05 -28.85
C ASP A 294 -36.86 -19.33 -28.13
N GLU A 295 -37.18 -19.75 -26.91
CA GLU A 295 -38.27 -19.24 -26.08
C GLU A 295 -37.80 -19.00 -24.63
N PRO A 296 -38.23 -17.92 -23.96
CA PRO A 296 -37.90 -17.65 -22.56
C PRO A 296 -38.31 -18.78 -21.61
N GLN A 297 -37.42 -19.12 -20.69
CA GLN A 297 -37.70 -20.06 -19.60
C GLN A 297 -38.64 -19.41 -18.57
N THR A 298 -39.39 -20.22 -17.82
CA THR A 298 -40.44 -19.69 -16.91
C THR A 298 -40.40 -20.36 -15.55
N ILE A 299 -40.37 -19.56 -14.49
CA ILE A 299 -40.62 -19.97 -13.10
C ILE A 299 -42.00 -19.48 -12.72
N ALA A 300 -42.94 -20.39 -12.43
CA ALA A 300 -44.29 -20.06 -11.98
C ALA A 300 -44.38 -20.09 -10.44
N LEU A 301 -45.12 -19.14 -9.87
CA LEU A 301 -45.25 -18.95 -8.42
C LEU A 301 -46.62 -18.37 -8.05
N ASP A 302 -47.16 -18.73 -6.90
CA ASP A 302 -48.42 -18.20 -6.37
C ASP A 302 -48.11 -17.13 -5.32
N VAL A 303 -48.31 -15.85 -5.66
CA VAL A 303 -47.91 -14.72 -4.81
C VAL A 303 -49.07 -14.32 -3.89
N PRO A 304 -48.92 -14.38 -2.56
CA PRO A 304 -49.97 -14.00 -1.61
C PRO A 304 -50.11 -12.48 -1.50
N LEU A 305 -51.33 -12.00 -1.26
CA LEU A 305 -51.59 -10.59 -0.95
C LEU A 305 -50.94 -10.21 0.40
N GLY A 306 -50.10 -9.18 0.42
CA GLY A 306 -49.43 -8.72 1.65
C GLY A 306 -48.30 -9.65 2.11
N GLY A 307 -47.60 -10.31 1.19
CA GLY A 307 -46.53 -11.25 1.49
C GLY A 307 -45.53 -11.43 0.35
N GLU A 308 -44.66 -12.43 0.49
CA GLU A 308 -43.63 -12.79 -0.50
C GLU A 308 -43.75 -14.27 -0.88
N ALA A 309 -43.31 -14.60 -2.09
CA ALA A 309 -43.19 -15.96 -2.58
C ALA A 309 -41.80 -16.17 -3.21
N GLN A 310 -41.16 -17.29 -2.87
CA GLN A 310 -39.88 -17.71 -3.43
C GLN A 310 -40.09 -18.91 -4.36
N ALA A 311 -39.39 -18.91 -5.50
CA ALA A 311 -39.29 -20.08 -6.37
C ALA A 311 -37.88 -20.15 -7.00
N ALA A 312 -37.47 -21.35 -7.41
CA ALA A 312 -36.16 -21.59 -8.00
C ALA A 312 -36.25 -22.47 -9.25
N GLY A 313 -35.38 -22.20 -10.21
CA GLY A 313 -35.15 -22.99 -11.42
C GLY A 313 -33.67 -23.32 -11.59
N THR A 314 -33.38 -24.34 -12.39
CA THR A 314 -32.01 -24.76 -12.71
C THR A 314 -31.91 -25.08 -14.20
N MET A 315 -31.02 -24.38 -14.90
CA MET A 315 -30.75 -24.58 -16.33
C MET A 315 -29.33 -25.08 -16.54
N VAL A 316 -29.18 -26.04 -17.45
CA VAL A 316 -27.87 -26.46 -17.98
C VAL A 316 -27.55 -25.61 -19.20
N VAL A 317 -26.30 -25.16 -19.31
CA VAL A 317 -25.74 -24.55 -20.52
C VAL A 317 -24.61 -25.44 -21.02
N GLU A 318 -24.72 -25.92 -22.25
CA GLU A 318 -23.67 -26.72 -22.89
C GLU A 318 -22.52 -25.79 -23.32
N ASP A 319 -21.28 -26.13 -22.94
CA ASP A 319 -20.03 -25.42 -23.25
C ASP A 319 -20.09 -23.87 -23.12
N PRO A 320 -20.37 -23.32 -21.93
CA PRO A 320 -20.45 -21.88 -21.72
C PRO A 320 -19.09 -21.19 -21.90
N LEU A 321 -19.12 -19.93 -22.34
CA LEU A 321 -17.98 -19.03 -22.27
C LEU A 321 -17.68 -18.70 -20.81
N LYS A 322 -16.53 -19.19 -20.32
CA LYS A 322 -16.17 -19.12 -18.90
C LYS A 322 -15.60 -17.74 -18.55
N TRP A 323 -16.02 -17.20 -17.40
CA TRP A 323 -15.52 -15.93 -16.89
C TRP A 323 -14.21 -16.13 -16.12
N THR A 324 -13.22 -15.28 -16.39
CA THR A 324 -11.96 -15.17 -15.64
C THR A 324 -11.41 -13.73 -15.70
N ALA A 325 -10.43 -13.39 -14.86
CA ALA A 325 -9.72 -12.10 -14.95
C ALA A 325 -8.78 -11.97 -16.19
N GLU A 326 -8.69 -13.00 -17.02
CA GLU A 326 -7.98 -13.02 -18.31
C GLU A 326 -8.94 -12.98 -19.52
N THR A 327 -10.17 -13.48 -19.33
CA THR A 327 -11.25 -13.63 -20.31
C THR A 327 -12.60 -13.36 -19.63
N PRO A 328 -13.00 -12.09 -19.43
CA PRO A 328 -14.20 -11.72 -18.66
C PRO A 328 -15.50 -11.92 -19.46
N SER A 329 -15.80 -13.17 -19.82
CA SER A 329 -17.00 -13.54 -20.58
C SER A 329 -18.26 -13.33 -19.73
N LEU A 330 -19.12 -12.37 -20.12
CA LEU A 330 -20.37 -12.07 -19.41
C LEU A 330 -21.59 -12.34 -20.29
N TYR A 331 -22.51 -13.13 -19.76
CA TYR A 331 -23.86 -13.29 -20.27
C TYR A 331 -24.77 -12.21 -19.67
N ARG A 332 -25.85 -11.86 -20.36
CA ARG A 332 -26.90 -10.97 -19.83
C ARG A 332 -28.13 -11.79 -19.46
N LEU A 333 -28.36 -11.98 -18.16
CA LEU A 333 -29.61 -12.57 -17.66
C LEU A 333 -30.68 -11.48 -17.64
N VAL A 334 -31.78 -11.68 -18.37
CA VAL A 334 -32.94 -10.79 -18.36
C VAL A 334 -34.11 -11.52 -17.73
N MET A 335 -34.79 -10.89 -16.77
CA MET A 335 -35.95 -11.44 -16.06
C MET A 335 -37.12 -10.46 -16.15
N SER A 336 -38.25 -10.93 -16.67
CA SER A 336 -39.52 -10.19 -16.75
C SER A 336 -40.53 -10.81 -15.79
N LEU A 337 -41.09 -10.02 -14.88
CA LEU A 337 -42.20 -10.46 -14.04
C LEU A 337 -43.52 -10.28 -14.81
N VAL A 338 -44.29 -11.35 -14.92
CA VAL A 338 -45.55 -11.42 -15.66
C VAL A 338 -46.70 -11.69 -14.70
N GLY A 339 -47.74 -10.86 -14.76
CA GLY A 339 -48.92 -10.92 -13.93
C GLY A 339 -50.00 -11.91 -14.43
N PRO A 340 -51.08 -12.12 -13.65
CA PRO A 340 -52.10 -13.14 -13.93
C PRO A 340 -52.92 -12.92 -15.21
N ALA A 341 -52.86 -11.73 -15.84
CA ALA A 341 -53.51 -11.43 -17.12
C ALA A 341 -52.53 -11.46 -18.32
N GLY A 342 -51.26 -11.84 -18.09
CA GLY A 342 -50.21 -11.89 -19.12
C GLY A 342 -49.49 -10.56 -19.37
N GLU A 343 -49.72 -9.57 -18.53
CA GLU A 343 -49.04 -8.28 -18.51
C GLU A 343 -47.62 -8.40 -17.95
N VAL A 344 -46.64 -7.72 -18.56
CA VAL A 344 -45.31 -7.56 -17.95
C VAL A 344 -45.39 -6.40 -16.96
N ALA A 345 -45.16 -6.68 -15.68
CA ALA A 345 -45.16 -5.67 -14.62
C ALA A 345 -43.84 -4.87 -14.65
N GLU A 346 -42.72 -5.57 -14.80
CA GLU A 346 -41.36 -5.02 -14.80
C GLU A 346 -40.38 -5.98 -15.47
N VAL A 347 -39.20 -5.46 -15.80
CA VAL A 347 -38.05 -6.20 -16.32
C VAL A 347 -36.78 -5.74 -15.62
N ILE A 348 -35.97 -6.68 -15.13
CA ILE A 348 -34.61 -6.45 -14.64
C ILE A 348 -33.61 -7.19 -15.55
N ALA A 349 -32.36 -6.73 -15.59
CA ALA A 349 -31.29 -7.47 -16.22
C ALA A 349 -29.96 -7.29 -15.50
N ALA A 350 -29.16 -8.35 -15.46
CA ALA A 350 -27.87 -8.40 -14.77
C ALA A 350 -26.81 -9.08 -15.65
N HIS A 351 -25.54 -8.75 -15.42
CA HIS A 351 -24.42 -9.52 -15.95
C HIS A 351 -24.18 -10.77 -15.10
N ILE A 352 -23.83 -11.88 -15.76
CA ILE A 352 -23.62 -13.18 -15.15
C ILE A 352 -22.44 -13.85 -15.86
N GLY A 353 -21.40 -14.22 -15.12
CA GLY A 353 -20.23 -14.94 -15.65
C GLY A 353 -20.21 -16.39 -15.17
N PHE A 354 -20.15 -17.37 -16.08
CA PHE A 354 -20.02 -18.78 -15.69
C PHE A 354 -18.62 -19.04 -15.16
N ARG A 355 -18.51 -19.25 -13.85
CA ARG A 355 -17.24 -19.58 -13.19
C ARG A 355 -17.46 -20.39 -11.93
N ARG A 356 -16.49 -21.24 -11.59
CA ARG A 356 -16.49 -22.01 -10.35
C ARG A 356 -15.21 -21.73 -9.56
N VAL A 357 -15.35 -21.53 -8.24
CA VAL A 357 -14.23 -21.37 -7.31
C VAL A 357 -14.25 -22.56 -6.36
N ASP A 358 -13.11 -23.23 -6.21
CA ASP A 358 -12.93 -24.36 -5.31
C ASP A 358 -11.59 -24.24 -4.59
N ILE A 359 -11.46 -24.90 -3.43
CA ILE A 359 -10.15 -25.19 -2.83
C ILE A 359 -9.92 -26.70 -2.94
N VAL A 360 -8.90 -27.10 -3.72
CA VAL A 360 -8.59 -28.51 -4.00
C VAL A 360 -7.08 -28.71 -3.95
N ASP A 361 -6.65 -29.70 -3.16
CA ASP A 361 -5.25 -29.99 -2.82
C ASP A 361 -4.53 -28.81 -2.12
N GLY A 362 -5.26 -28.04 -1.31
CA GLY A 362 -4.74 -26.84 -0.64
C GLY A 362 -4.50 -25.66 -1.57
N LEU A 363 -5.07 -25.67 -2.78
CA LEU A 363 -4.95 -24.60 -3.77
C LEU A 363 -6.32 -23.96 -4.05
N LEU A 364 -6.40 -22.64 -3.99
CA LEU A 364 -7.49 -21.82 -4.52
C LEU A 364 -7.49 -21.92 -6.05
N ARG A 365 -8.61 -22.37 -6.62
CA ARG A 365 -8.77 -22.60 -8.06
C ARG A 365 -9.93 -21.81 -8.62
N VAL A 366 -9.79 -21.39 -9.87
CA VAL A 366 -10.89 -20.89 -10.70
C VAL A 366 -11.00 -21.81 -11.91
N ASN A 367 -12.20 -22.32 -12.18
CA ASN A 367 -12.48 -23.21 -13.32
C ASN A 367 -11.48 -24.40 -13.40
N GLY A 368 -11.17 -24.99 -12.24
CA GLY A 368 -10.23 -26.12 -12.08
C GLY A 368 -8.74 -25.77 -12.03
N GLN A 369 -8.35 -24.58 -12.50
CA GLN A 369 -6.94 -24.14 -12.56
C GLN A 369 -6.53 -23.38 -11.28
N PRO A 370 -5.38 -23.69 -10.66
CA PRO A 370 -4.81 -22.86 -9.59
C PRO A 370 -4.49 -21.46 -10.12
N ILE A 371 -4.99 -20.43 -9.45
CA ILE A 371 -4.71 -19.04 -9.79
C ILE A 371 -3.52 -18.49 -8.98
N VAL A 372 -2.89 -17.42 -9.48
CA VAL A 372 -1.89 -16.66 -8.73
C VAL A 372 -2.36 -15.21 -8.65
N VAL A 373 -2.63 -14.76 -7.43
CA VAL A 373 -3.13 -13.44 -7.05
C VAL A 373 -2.01 -12.42 -7.16
N ARG A 374 -2.13 -11.53 -8.15
CA ARG A 374 -1.29 -10.36 -8.38
C ARG A 374 -2.12 -9.15 -8.03
N GLY A 375 -2.31 -8.95 -6.73
CA GLY A 375 -3.31 -8.05 -6.18
C GLY A 375 -2.76 -6.73 -5.66
N VAL A 376 -3.70 -5.85 -5.33
CA VAL A 376 -3.50 -4.61 -4.56
C VAL A 376 -4.73 -4.34 -3.69
N ASN A 377 -4.55 -3.72 -2.53
CA ASN A 377 -5.64 -3.19 -1.71
C ASN A 377 -6.09 -1.84 -2.26
N ARG A 378 -7.39 -1.50 -2.20
CA ARG A 378 -7.90 -0.21 -2.68
C ARG A 378 -9.01 0.34 -1.78
N HIS A 379 -8.78 1.51 -1.21
CA HIS A 379 -9.83 2.38 -0.68
C HIS A 379 -10.56 3.17 -1.79
N GLU A 380 -11.79 3.60 -1.52
CA GLU A 380 -12.50 4.56 -2.36
C GLU A 380 -12.02 5.99 -2.05
N HIS A 381 -10.94 6.43 -2.71
CA HIS A 381 -10.34 7.75 -2.52
C HIS A 381 -10.34 8.63 -3.78
N ASP A 382 -10.78 9.87 -3.60
CA ASP A 382 -10.72 10.99 -4.55
C ASP A 382 -10.01 12.20 -3.89
N PRO A 383 -8.96 12.78 -4.51
CA PRO A 383 -8.15 13.86 -3.92
C PRO A 383 -8.92 15.15 -3.64
N ASP A 384 -10.08 15.35 -4.26
CA ASP A 384 -10.86 16.58 -4.19
C ASP A 384 -12.21 16.38 -3.47
N ARG A 385 -12.67 15.12 -3.31
CA ARG A 385 -13.99 14.75 -2.73
C ARG A 385 -13.94 13.66 -1.64
N ALA A 386 -12.76 13.20 -1.24
CA ALA A 386 -12.55 12.09 -0.29
C ALA A 386 -13.25 10.79 -0.72
N HIS A 387 -14.31 10.35 -0.04
CA HIS A 387 -14.94 9.05 -0.32
C HIS A 387 -15.86 9.03 -1.56
N VAL A 388 -16.16 10.20 -2.15
CA VAL A 388 -17.05 10.31 -3.31
C VAL A 388 -16.29 10.08 -4.62
N VAL A 389 -16.01 8.82 -4.94
CA VAL A 389 -15.43 8.38 -6.22
C VAL A 389 -16.48 8.32 -7.35
N ASP A 390 -16.04 8.44 -8.60
CA ASP A 390 -16.91 8.34 -9.79
C ASP A 390 -16.45 7.26 -10.77
N GLU A 391 -17.29 7.00 -11.80
CA GLU A 391 -17.02 5.96 -12.80
C GLU A 391 -15.75 6.23 -13.63
N ALA A 392 -15.36 7.49 -13.84
CA ALA A 392 -14.14 7.79 -14.58
C ALA A 392 -12.89 7.44 -13.76
N SER A 393 -12.86 7.75 -12.46
CA SER A 393 -11.74 7.35 -11.59
C SER A 393 -11.73 5.84 -11.31
N MET A 394 -12.88 5.17 -11.21
CA MET A 394 -12.96 3.70 -11.14
C MET A 394 -12.41 3.02 -12.41
N ILE A 395 -12.77 3.50 -13.60
CA ILE A 395 -12.24 2.98 -14.87
C ILE A 395 -10.74 3.24 -15.01
N GLU A 396 -10.25 4.42 -14.58
CA GLU A 396 -8.83 4.76 -14.58
C GLU A 396 -8.01 3.87 -13.63
N ASP A 397 -8.51 3.62 -12.42
CA ASP A 397 -7.91 2.69 -11.46
C ASP A 397 -7.76 1.29 -12.08
N ILE A 398 -8.84 0.73 -12.62
CA ILE A 398 -8.83 -0.60 -13.28
C ILE A 398 -7.90 -0.60 -14.50
N ARG A 399 -7.91 0.47 -15.32
CA ARG A 399 -7.05 0.60 -16.50
C ARG A 399 -5.58 0.55 -16.14
N LEU A 400 -5.17 1.30 -15.11
CA LEU A 400 -3.80 1.33 -14.64
C LEU A 400 -3.41 -0.02 -14.00
N MET A 401 -4.28 -0.63 -13.18
CA MET A 401 -4.07 -1.98 -12.62
C MET A 401 -3.78 -3.01 -13.73
N LYS A 402 -4.66 -3.12 -14.73
CA LYS A 402 -4.50 -4.06 -15.86
C LYS A 402 -3.20 -3.78 -16.63
N GLN A 403 -2.84 -2.51 -16.80
CA GLN A 403 -1.60 -2.07 -17.44
C GLN A 403 -0.34 -2.24 -16.58
N LEU A 404 -0.48 -2.51 -15.27
CA LEU A 404 0.60 -2.86 -14.34
C LEU A 404 0.65 -4.38 -14.05
N ASN A 405 0.00 -5.21 -14.88
CA ASN A 405 -0.11 -6.67 -14.74
C ASN A 405 -0.83 -7.15 -13.45
N ILE A 406 -1.59 -6.27 -12.79
CA ILE A 406 -2.46 -6.62 -11.65
C ILE A 406 -3.68 -7.39 -12.17
N ASN A 407 -4.06 -8.47 -11.47
CA ASN A 407 -5.21 -9.32 -11.82
C ASN A 407 -6.28 -9.41 -10.71
N ALA A 408 -6.02 -8.84 -9.54
CA ALA A 408 -6.91 -8.91 -8.39
C ALA A 408 -6.93 -7.60 -7.58
N VAL A 409 -7.99 -7.39 -6.79
CA VAL A 409 -8.14 -6.25 -5.88
C VAL A 409 -8.88 -6.67 -4.60
N ARG A 410 -8.50 -6.11 -3.45
CA ARG A 410 -9.24 -6.21 -2.19
C ARG A 410 -9.94 -4.88 -1.89
N ALA A 411 -11.22 -4.95 -1.53
CA ALA A 411 -12.03 -3.80 -1.14
C ALA A 411 -11.72 -3.39 0.32
N ALA A 412 -10.56 -2.76 0.53
CA ALA A 412 -10.09 -2.35 1.84
C ALA A 412 -10.96 -1.21 2.40
N HIS A 413 -11.61 -1.32 3.56
CA HIS A 413 -11.97 -2.53 4.32
C HIS A 413 -13.49 -2.56 4.49
N TYR A 414 -14.17 -2.53 3.35
CA TYR A 414 -15.60 -2.32 3.26
C TYR A 414 -16.12 -2.56 1.84
N PRO A 415 -17.43 -2.79 1.65
CA PRO A 415 -17.99 -2.96 0.32
C PRO A 415 -18.02 -1.60 -0.42
N ASN A 416 -17.41 -1.54 -1.59
CA ASN A 416 -17.36 -0.40 -2.51
C ASN A 416 -18.75 -0.06 -3.08
N VAL A 417 -18.87 0.98 -3.91
CA VAL A 417 -20.10 1.26 -4.68
C VAL A 417 -20.44 0.08 -5.61
N PRO A 418 -21.71 -0.31 -5.82
CA PRO A 418 -22.09 -1.43 -6.68
C PRO A 418 -21.49 -1.39 -8.10
N ARG A 419 -21.33 -0.18 -8.67
CA ARG A 419 -20.73 0.02 -9.99
C ARG A 419 -19.29 -0.50 -10.09
N TRP A 420 -18.52 -0.52 -9.00
CA TRP A 420 -17.18 -1.10 -8.96
C TRP A 420 -17.17 -2.59 -9.32
N TYR A 421 -18.16 -3.35 -8.84
CA TYR A 421 -18.25 -4.78 -9.08
C TYR A 421 -18.70 -5.10 -10.50
N GLU A 422 -19.61 -4.28 -11.07
CA GLU A 422 -19.94 -4.34 -12.50
C GLU A 422 -18.74 -4.05 -13.40
N LEU A 423 -17.90 -3.07 -13.07
CA LEU A 423 -16.71 -2.72 -13.84
C LEU A 423 -15.60 -3.79 -13.71
N THR A 424 -15.47 -4.42 -12.55
CA THR A 424 -14.51 -5.53 -12.34
C THR A 424 -15.01 -6.86 -12.91
N ASP A 425 -16.33 -7.06 -13.03
CA ASP A 425 -16.93 -8.10 -13.87
C ASP A 425 -16.56 -7.87 -15.36
N GLU A 426 -16.78 -6.65 -15.87
CA GLU A 426 -16.62 -6.26 -17.29
C GLU A 426 -15.16 -6.31 -17.76
N TYR A 427 -14.22 -5.75 -16.97
CA TYR A 427 -12.80 -5.68 -17.31
C TYR A 427 -11.95 -6.81 -16.71
N GLY A 428 -12.57 -7.70 -15.94
CA GLY A 428 -11.95 -8.90 -15.39
C GLY A 428 -10.89 -8.61 -14.33
N LEU A 429 -11.30 -8.33 -13.09
CA LEU A 429 -10.43 -8.43 -11.92
C LEU A 429 -11.05 -9.42 -10.91
N TYR A 430 -10.20 -10.21 -10.26
CA TYR A 430 -10.61 -11.02 -9.12
C TYR A 430 -10.79 -10.12 -7.88
N VAL A 431 -11.95 -10.15 -7.25
CA VAL A 431 -12.27 -9.31 -6.09
C VAL A 431 -12.31 -10.16 -4.81
N VAL A 432 -11.60 -9.68 -3.78
CA VAL A 432 -11.91 -10.01 -2.38
C VAL A 432 -12.82 -8.89 -1.88
N ASP A 433 -14.08 -9.22 -1.62
CA ASP A 433 -15.06 -8.26 -1.09
C ASP A 433 -15.16 -8.42 0.42
N GLU A 434 -15.17 -7.30 1.15
CA GLU A 434 -14.88 -7.27 2.59
C GLU A 434 -15.98 -6.54 3.36
N ALA A 435 -16.49 -7.17 4.42
CA ALA A 435 -17.52 -6.54 5.23
C ALA A 435 -16.93 -5.32 5.96
N ASN A 436 -17.74 -4.26 6.08
CA ASN A 436 -17.36 -3.01 6.75
C ASN A 436 -17.31 -3.22 8.28
N ILE A 437 -16.32 -3.96 8.75
CA ILE A 437 -16.10 -4.33 10.15
C ILE A 437 -14.60 -4.20 10.42
N GLU A 438 -14.21 -3.10 11.04
CA GLU A 438 -12.89 -2.94 11.63
C GLU A 438 -13.01 -2.23 12.97
N SER A 439 -12.37 -2.76 14.01
CA SER A 439 -12.43 -2.20 15.37
C SER A 439 -11.03 -2.07 16.00
N HIS A 440 -10.01 -1.74 15.20
CA HIS A 440 -8.60 -1.72 15.59
C HIS A 440 -8.39 -1.02 16.94
N GLY A 441 -8.99 0.16 17.14
CA GLY A 441 -8.85 0.97 18.36
C GLY A 441 -9.46 0.38 19.63
N MET A 442 -10.11 -0.78 19.57
CA MET A 442 -10.51 -1.55 20.76
C MET A 442 -9.45 -2.57 21.20
N GLY A 443 -8.50 -2.91 20.33
CA GLY A 443 -7.51 -3.96 20.54
C GLY A 443 -8.09 -5.37 20.52
N PHE A 444 -7.20 -6.36 20.47
CA PHE A 444 -7.55 -7.76 20.20
C PHE A 444 -7.58 -8.63 21.49
N GLU A 445 -7.53 -8.02 22.68
CA GLU A 445 -7.57 -8.75 23.95
C GLU A 445 -8.92 -9.48 24.15
N PRO A 446 -8.91 -10.81 24.43
CA PRO A 446 -10.15 -11.57 24.66
C PRO A 446 -10.98 -11.00 25.81
N GLY A 447 -12.23 -10.62 25.51
CA GLY A 447 -13.14 -9.95 26.43
C GLY A 447 -13.08 -8.41 26.40
N VAL A 448 -12.18 -7.83 25.60
CA VAL A 448 -12.16 -6.40 25.24
C VAL A 448 -12.62 -6.21 23.78
N THR A 449 -12.10 -7.04 22.86
CA THR A 449 -12.48 -7.03 21.43
C THR A 449 -14.00 -7.17 21.24
N LEU A 450 -14.54 -6.42 20.27
CA LEU A 450 -15.95 -6.49 19.89
C LEU A 450 -16.30 -7.79 19.17
N ALA A 451 -15.32 -8.50 18.59
CA ALA A 451 -15.48 -9.84 18.02
C ALA A 451 -15.92 -10.90 19.04
N GLY A 452 -15.59 -10.68 20.33
CA GLY A 452 -15.94 -11.54 21.45
C GLY A 452 -17.13 -11.03 22.30
N ARG A 453 -17.81 -9.96 21.89
CA ARG A 453 -18.92 -9.35 22.64
C ARG A 453 -20.29 -9.71 22.04
N PRO A 454 -21.14 -10.51 22.72
CA PRO A 454 -22.43 -10.94 22.18
C PRO A 454 -23.43 -9.79 21.95
N ASP A 455 -23.27 -8.68 22.65
CA ASP A 455 -24.05 -7.44 22.45
C ASP A 455 -23.72 -6.75 21.11
N TRP A 456 -22.60 -7.07 20.48
CA TRP A 456 -22.19 -6.57 19.17
C TRP A 456 -22.47 -7.55 18.02
N LEU A 457 -22.94 -8.76 18.31
CA LEU A 457 -23.20 -9.82 17.32
C LEU A 457 -24.16 -9.34 16.23
N ALA A 458 -25.22 -8.60 16.60
CA ALA A 458 -26.24 -8.16 15.66
C ALA A 458 -25.69 -7.16 14.62
N ALA A 459 -24.81 -6.25 15.04
CA ALA A 459 -24.15 -5.29 14.16
C ALA A 459 -23.12 -5.97 13.23
N HIS A 460 -22.35 -6.95 13.72
CA HIS A 460 -21.46 -7.76 12.87
C HIS A 460 -22.27 -8.52 11.80
N MET A 461 -23.35 -9.20 12.23
CA MET A 461 -24.25 -9.92 11.33
C MET A 461 -24.88 -9.01 10.28
N ASP A 462 -25.39 -7.83 10.64
CA ASP A 462 -25.97 -6.88 9.69
C ASP A 462 -24.98 -6.45 8.60
N ARG A 463 -23.75 -6.09 9.01
CA ARG A 463 -22.68 -5.66 8.11
C ARG A 463 -22.27 -6.76 7.13
N THR A 464 -22.13 -8.01 7.59
CA THR A 464 -21.86 -9.16 6.71
C THR A 464 -23.04 -9.50 5.78
N VAL A 465 -24.26 -9.55 6.32
CA VAL A 465 -25.46 -9.93 5.54
C VAL A 465 -25.74 -8.91 4.43
N ARG A 466 -25.57 -7.62 4.71
CA ARG A 466 -25.78 -6.54 3.73
C ARG A 466 -24.77 -6.57 2.57
N MET A 467 -23.51 -6.95 2.81
CA MET A 467 -22.53 -7.19 1.75
C MET A 467 -22.98 -8.36 0.86
N VAL A 468 -23.08 -9.57 1.44
CA VAL A 468 -23.32 -10.79 0.66
C VAL A 468 -24.65 -10.73 -0.09
N GLU A 469 -25.73 -10.25 0.54
CA GLU A 469 -27.02 -10.15 -0.16
C GLU A 469 -27.03 -9.09 -1.28
N ARG A 470 -26.21 -8.03 -1.19
CA ARG A 470 -26.08 -7.01 -2.24
C ARG A 470 -25.31 -7.54 -3.44
N ASP A 471 -24.22 -8.28 -3.19
CA ASP A 471 -23.17 -8.50 -4.19
C ASP A 471 -23.00 -9.96 -4.66
N LYS A 472 -23.75 -10.91 -4.06
CA LYS A 472 -23.77 -12.37 -4.36
C LYS A 472 -23.77 -12.79 -5.85
N ASN A 473 -24.22 -11.93 -6.76
CA ASN A 473 -24.35 -12.23 -8.19
C ASN A 473 -23.11 -11.87 -9.04
N HIS A 474 -22.14 -11.11 -8.50
CA HIS A 474 -20.95 -10.68 -9.27
C HIS A 474 -19.95 -11.82 -9.49
N ALA A 475 -19.46 -11.96 -10.73
CA ALA A 475 -18.52 -13.01 -11.14
C ALA A 475 -17.07 -12.70 -10.73
N SER A 476 -16.75 -11.41 -10.55
CA SER A 476 -15.49 -10.86 -10.06
C SER A 476 -15.15 -11.31 -8.63
N ILE A 477 -16.15 -11.28 -7.73
CA ILE A 477 -15.98 -11.63 -6.31
C ILE A 477 -15.68 -13.12 -6.18
N VAL A 478 -14.43 -13.47 -5.89
CA VAL A 478 -13.93 -14.85 -5.73
C VAL A 478 -13.81 -15.27 -4.27
N VAL A 479 -13.76 -14.33 -3.33
CA VAL A 479 -13.57 -14.57 -1.89
C VAL A 479 -14.44 -13.57 -1.11
N TRP A 480 -15.07 -14.03 -0.03
CA TRP A 480 -15.66 -13.14 0.99
C TRP A 480 -14.68 -12.94 2.13
N SER A 481 -14.41 -11.69 2.50
CA SER A 481 -13.66 -11.35 3.72
C SER A 481 -14.62 -10.89 4.83
N LEU A 482 -14.39 -11.37 6.05
CA LEU A 482 -15.28 -11.07 7.19
C LEU A 482 -15.10 -9.64 7.75
N GLY A 483 -14.01 -8.95 7.40
CA GLY A 483 -13.63 -7.64 7.91
C GLY A 483 -12.10 -7.48 7.95
N ASN A 484 -11.64 -6.44 8.64
CA ASN A 484 -10.22 -6.19 8.90
C ASN A 484 -9.99 -5.98 10.40
N GLU A 485 -8.78 -6.26 10.90
CA GLU A 485 -8.25 -5.89 12.24
C GLU A 485 -9.26 -5.57 13.37
N ALA A 486 -10.20 -6.49 13.64
CA ALA A 486 -11.22 -6.35 14.68
C ALA A 486 -11.00 -7.32 15.87
N GLY A 487 -9.89 -8.06 15.88
CA GLY A 487 -9.69 -9.22 16.74
C GLY A 487 -10.51 -10.42 16.29
N ASP A 488 -10.68 -11.43 17.14
CA ASP A 488 -11.31 -12.70 16.78
C ASP A 488 -12.21 -13.25 17.91
N GLY A 489 -13.28 -13.97 17.56
CA GLY A 489 -14.29 -14.43 18.52
C GLY A 489 -15.60 -14.95 17.90
N GLU A 490 -16.56 -15.28 18.77
CA GLU A 490 -17.82 -15.95 18.42
C GLU A 490 -18.68 -15.16 17.41
N ASN A 491 -18.50 -13.84 17.30
CA ASN A 491 -19.18 -13.04 16.28
C ASN A 491 -18.69 -13.38 14.87
N PHE A 492 -17.39 -13.62 14.68
CA PHE A 492 -16.83 -14.03 13.38
C PHE A 492 -17.07 -15.50 13.06
N ASP A 493 -17.15 -16.38 14.05
CA ASP A 493 -17.66 -17.74 13.84
C ASP A 493 -19.12 -17.71 13.32
N SER A 494 -19.95 -16.81 13.87
CA SER A 494 -21.37 -16.67 13.51
C SER A 494 -21.57 -16.12 12.11
N THR A 495 -20.83 -15.06 11.73
CA THR A 495 -20.88 -14.50 10.38
C THR A 495 -20.35 -15.48 9.34
N ALA A 496 -19.22 -16.15 9.60
CA ALA A 496 -18.67 -17.17 8.70
C ALA A 496 -19.64 -18.35 8.51
N ALA A 497 -20.26 -18.85 9.59
CA ALA A 497 -21.24 -19.92 9.52
C ALA A 497 -22.48 -19.53 8.70
N TRP A 498 -22.91 -18.27 8.76
CA TRP A 498 -24.00 -17.75 7.93
C TRP A 498 -23.61 -17.66 6.45
N ILE A 499 -22.42 -17.13 6.11
CA ILE A 499 -21.95 -17.08 4.71
C ILE A 499 -21.91 -18.49 4.12
N ARG A 500 -21.31 -19.46 4.82
CA ARG A 500 -21.23 -20.87 4.35
C ARG A 500 -22.59 -21.52 4.11
N ALA A 501 -23.63 -21.11 4.86
CA ALA A 501 -24.99 -21.57 4.67
C ALA A 501 -25.74 -20.82 3.56
N ARG A 502 -25.32 -19.59 3.22
CA ARG A 502 -26.01 -18.69 2.28
C ARG A 502 -25.43 -18.71 0.87
N ASP A 503 -24.11 -18.79 0.74
CA ASP A 503 -23.35 -18.83 -0.50
C ASP A 503 -22.13 -19.77 -0.36
N PRO A 504 -22.27 -21.06 -0.67
CA PRO A 504 -21.17 -22.01 -0.68
C PRO A 504 -20.32 -21.93 -1.96
N SER A 505 -20.52 -20.94 -2.85
CA SER A 505 -19.79 -20.82 -4.13
C SER A 505 -18.49 -20.01 -4.05
N ARG A 506 -18.17 -19.47 -2.87
CA ARG A 506 -17.00 -18.63 -2.59
C ARG A 506 -16.37 -19.00 -1.22
N PRO A 507 -15.04 -19.20 -1.15
CA PRO A 507 -14.34 -19.38 0.13
C PRO A 507 -14.31 -18.10 0.98
N ILE A 508 -14.05 -18.28 2.28
CA ILE A 508 -13.98 -17.23 3.29
C ILE A 508 -12.53 -16.94 3.72
N LEU A 509 -12.22 -15.66 3.89
CA LEU A 509 -10.96 -15.11 4.39
C LEU A 509 -11.24 -14.23 5.62
N TYR A 510 -10.34 -14.26 6.61
CA TYR A 510 -10.26 -13.25 7.68
C TYR A 510 -8.92 -13.41 8.39
N GLU A 511 -8.11 -12.36 8.44
CA GLU A 511 -6.71 -12.48 8.89
C GLU A 511 -6.58 -12.84 10.38
N PRO A 512 -7.26 -12.17 11.32
CA PRO A 512 -7.08 -12.43 12.76
C PRO A 512 -7.46 -13.83 13.23
N SER A 513 -8.21 -14.60 12.42
CA SER A 513 -8.47 -16.02 12.67
C SER A 513 -7.31 -16.96 12.31
N GLY A 514 -6.27 -16.48 11.63
CA GLY A 514 -4.99 -17.15 11.39
C GLY A 514 -5.08 -18.44 10.56
N GLU A 515 -5.34 -19.57 11.23
CA GLU A 515 -5.52 -20.89 10.59
C GLU A 515 -6.85 -21.58 10.97
N ARG A 516 -7.71 -20.96 11.81
CA ARG A 516 -8.95 -21.54 12.37
C ARG A 516 -9.95 -22.05 11.32
N ASP A 517 -10.83 -22.97 11.72
CA ASP A 517 -11.81 -23.64 10.83
C ASP A 517 -12.97 -22.76 10.35
N ASN A 518 -13.13 -21.53 10.87
CA ASN A 518 -14.09 -20.55 10.35
C ASN A 518 -13.65 -19.99 8.98
N ILE A 519 -12.35 -19.92 8.69
CA ILE A 519 -11.75 -19.44 7.44
C ILE A 519 -11.26 -20.58 6.53
N ASP A 520 -11.28 -20.35 5.22
CA ASP A 520 -10.82 -21.28 4.19
C ASP A 520 -9.40 -20.96 3.68
N ILE A 521 -9.02 -19.68 3.68
CA ILE A 521 -7.73 -19.18 3.18
C ILE A 521 -6.91 -18.61 4.34
N VAL A 522 -5.66 -19.05 4.49
CA VAL A 522 -4.71 -18.46 5.44
C VAL A 522 -4.10 -17.21 4.82
N ALA A 523 -4.28 -16.06 5.45
CA ALA A 523 -4.12 -14.77 4.79
C ALA A 523 -3.38 -13.69 5.61
N PRO A 524 -2.21 -13.97 6.22
CA PRO A 524 -1.51 -13.02 7.11
C PRO A 524 -1.09 -11.70 6.46
N MET A 525 -0.98 -10.66 7.29
CA MET A 525 -0.46 -9.34 6.92
C MET A 525 1.07 -9.27 7.12
N TYR A 526 1.80 -8.63 6.19
CA TYR A 526 3.21 -8.21 6.29
C TYR A 526 4.27 -9.27 6.69
N VAL A 527 3.95 -10.56 6.59
CA VAL A 527 4.90 -11.64 6.93
C VAL A 527 5.98 -11.83 5.87
N ARG A 528 7.24 -11.88 6.33
CA ARG A 528 8.45 -11.86 5.48
C ARG A 528 8.68 -13.16 4.71
N PRO A 529 9.45 -13.18 3.58
CA PRO A 529 9.56 -14.35 2.70
C PRO A 529 9.99 -15.67 3.36
N TYR A 530 10.75 -15.64 4.47
CA TYR A 530 11.10 -16.86 5.22
C TYR A 530 9.92 -17.49 5.97
N TRP A 531 8.87 -16.73 6.31
CA TRP A 531 7.62 -17.24 6.88
C TRP A 531 6.78 -17.94 5.82
N LEU A 532 6.73 -17.39 4.60
CA LEU A 532 6.11 -18.02 3.43
C LEU A 532 6.74 -19.40 3.16
N GLU A 533 8.08 -19.45 3.06
CA GLU A 533 8.81 -20.71 2.88
C GLU A 533 8.56 -21.69 4.05
N ARG A 534 8.48 -21.19 5.29
CA ARG A 534 8.13 -22.01 6.46
C ARG A 534 6.72 -22.59 6.37
N TYR A 535 5.73 -21.81 5.93
CA TYR A 535 4.36 -22.27 5.76
C TYR A 535 4.27 -23.34 4.66
N ALA A 536 4.82 -23.07 3.48
CA ALA A 536 4.85 -24.03 2.35
C ALA A 536 5.62 -25.34 2.65
N ARG A 537 6.50 -25.34 3.67
CA ARG A 537 7.21 -26.53 4.15
C ARG A 537 6.55 -27.22 5.36
N SER A 538 5.46 -26.68 5.90
CA SER A 538 4.77 -27.21 7.09
C SER A 538 3.95 -28.47 6.82
N GLY A 539 3.37 -28.59 5.61
CA GLY A 539 2.35 -29.58 5.28
C GLY A 539 0.92 -29.17 5.63
N ALA A 540 0.65 -27.88 5.84
CA ALA A 540 -0.71 -27.34 6.00
C ALA A 540 -1.59 -27.59 4.76
N GLU A 541 -2.91 -27.62 4.94
CA GLU A 541 -3.89 -28.05 3.92
C GLU A 541 -4.73 -26.90 3.32
N LYS A 542 -4.50 -25.64 3.73
CA LYS A 542 -5.19 -24.45 3.21
C LYS A 542 -4.30 -23.67 2.22
N PRO A 543 -4.87 -22.96 1.23
CA PRO A 543 -4.12 -22.02 0.39
C PRO A 543 -3.61 -20.84 1.21
N PHE A 544 -2.47 -20.29 0.80
CA PHE A 544 -1.84 -19.15 1.46
C PHE A 544 -1.81 -17.93 0.53
N LEU A 545 -2.35 -16.82 1.02
CA LEU A 545 -2.24 -15.50 0.41
C LEU A 545 -1.60 -14.52 1.40
N LEU A 546 -1.05 -13.43 0.88
CA LEU A 546 -0.80 -12.23 1.68
C LEU A 546 -2.00 -11.29 1.50
N VAL A 547 -2.78 -11.04 2.56
CA VAL A 547 -3.88 -10.07 2.46
C VAL A 547 -3.33 -8.65 2.31
N GLU A 548 -2.18 -8.39 2.93
CA GLU A 548 -1.38 -7.18 2.79
C GLU A 548 0.11 -7.53 2.83
N TYR A 549 0.91 -6.92 1.95
CA TYR A 549 2.37 -6.99 1.98
C TYR A 549 3.00 -5.84 1.18
N ALA A 550 4.34 -5.73 1.26
CA ALA A 550 5.13 -4.79 0.46
C ALA A 550 4.66 -3.32 0.59
N HIS A 551 4.44 -2.88 1.83
CA HIS A 551 3.88 -1.58 2.24
C HIS A 551 4.51 -0.41 1.47
N ALA A 552 3.79 0.18 0.52
CA ALA A 552 4.32 1.06 -0.52
C ALA A 552 4.49 2.53 -0.11
N MET A 553 4.40 2.83 1.19
CA MET A 553 4.54 4.17 1.77
C MET A 553 5.77 4.96 1.30
N GLY A 554 5.53 6.06 0.58
CA GLY A 554 6.59 6.93 0.09
C GLY A 554 7.57 6.19 -0.85
N ASN A 555 8.86 6.14 -0.50
CA ASN A 555 9.86 5.48 -1.33
C ASN A 555 10.17 4.07 -0.79
N SER A 556 9.39 3.08 -1.25
CA SER A 556 9.31 1.73 -0.67
C SER A 556 9.25 0.63 -1.74
N VAL A 557 8.66 -0.54 -1.45
CA VAL A 557 8.53 -1.72 -2.33
C VAL A 557 9.90 -2.29 -2.77
N GLY A 558 10.87 -2.26 -1.86
CA GLY A 558 12.09 -3.04 -1.95
C GLY A 558 11.81 -4.53 -1.72
N ASN A 559 12.71 -5.39 -2.20
CA ASN A 559 12.67 -6.86 -2.06
C ASN A 559 11.44 -7.58 -2.66
N LEU A 560 10.54 -6.88 -3.38
CA LEU A 560 9.35 -7.49 -4.00
C LEU A 560 9.70 -8.70 -4.89
N ALA A 561 10.83 -8.67 -5.60
CA ALA A 561 11.31 -9.81 -6.38
C ALA A 561 11.60 -11.05 -5.52
N ASP A 562 12.02 -10.88 -4.26
CA ASP A 562 12.39 -11.97 -3.35
C ASP A 562 11.17 -12.63 -2.69
N TYR A 563 10.10 -11.87 -2.41
CA TYR A 563 8.77 -12.44 -2.16
C TYR A 563 8.36 -13.36 -3.31
N TRP A 564 8.45 -12.88 -4.55
CA TRP A 564 8.00 -13.62 -5.72
C TRP A 564 8.90 -14.80 -6.10
N ASN A 565 10.20 -14.74 -5.77
CA ASN A 565 11.11 -15.89 -5.85
C ASN A 565 10.68 -17.04 -4.92
N VAL A 566 10.11 -16.74 -3.75
CA VAL A 566 9.58 -17.75 -2.81
C VAL A 566 8.18 -18.23 -3.22
N ILE A 567 7.28 -17.31 -3.59
CA ILE A 567 5.93 -17.62 -4.08
C ILE A 567 6.00 -18.58 -5.28
N ASP A 568 6.81 -18.25 -6.29
CA ASP A 568 6.95 -19.05 -7.51
C ASP A 568 7.57 -20.45 -7.27
N ALA A 569 8.25 -20.67 -6.13
CA ALA A 569 8.85 -21.95 -5.78
C ALA A 569 7.86 -22.94 -5.12
N HIS A 570 6.68 -22.48 -4.69
CA HIS A 570 5.76 -23.24 -3.84
C HIS A 570 4.28 -23.01 -4.24
N PRO A 571 3.61 -23.96 -4.94
CA PRO A 571 2.26 -23.77 -5.47
C PRO A 571 1.17 -23.32 -4.47
N GLN A 572 1.33 -23.67 -3.19
CA GLN A 572 0.42 -23.28 -2.09
C GLN A 572 0.50 -21.78 -1.74
N LEU A 573 1.61 -21.12 -2.06
CA LEU A 573 1.76 -19.67 -1.96
C LEU A 573 1.19 -19.07 -3.24
N GLN A 574 0.01 -18.49 -3.16
CA GLN A 574 -0.73 -18.04 -4.34
C GLN A 574 -0.69 -16.53 -4.54
N GLY A 575 0.33 -15.86 -4.00
CA GLY A 575 0.52 -14.42 -4.13
C GLY A 575 -0.20 -13.63 -3.04
N GLY A 576 -0.76 -12.47 -3.39
CA GLY A 576 -1.41 -11.58 -2.42
C GLY A 576 -1.62 -10.16 -2.94
N PHE A 577 -1.98 -9.25 -2.03
CA PHE A 577 -2.35 -7.87 -2.34
C PHE A 577 -1.35 -6.88 -1.73
N ILE A 578 -0.75 -6.02 -2.57
CA ILE A 578 0.12 -4.93 -2.10
C ILE A 578 -0.71 -3.91 -1.31
N TRP A 579 -0.16 -3.34 -0.25
CA TRP A 579 -0.73 -2.18 0.44
C TRP A 579 0.00 -0.89 0.00
N ASP A 580 -0.64 0.06 -0.68
CA ASP A 580 -1.99 0.04 -1.26
C ASP A 580 -2.00 0.56 -2.70
N TRP A 581 -3.18 0.77 -3.29
CA TRP A 581 -3.33 1.32 -4.61
C TRP A 581 -2.93 2.79 -4.70
N VAL A 582 -3.47 3.66 -3.85
CA VAL A 582 -3.47 5.11 -4.08
C VAL A 582 -3.23 5.93 -2.81
N ASP A 583 -2.28 6.86 -2.87
CA ASP A 583 -2.07 7.83 -1.80
C ASP A 583 -3.38 8.53 -1.44
N GLN A 584 -3.84 8.40 -0.20
CA GLN A 584 -5.07 9.07 0.26
C GLN A 584 -4.88 10.59 0.47
N ALA A 585 -3.87 11.20 -0.15
CA ALA A 585 -3.60 12.63 0.01
C ALA A 585 -4.73 13.48 -0.62
N MET A 586 -5.01 14.62 0.01
CA MET A 586 -6.02 15.58 -0.45
C MET A 586 -5.36 16.75 -1.17
N ARG A 587 -6.02 17.32 -2.18
CA ARG A 587 -5.57 18.58 -2.81
C ARG A 587 -5.86 19.75 -1.86
N ALA A 588 -4.83 20.54 -1.57
CA ALA A 588 -4.95 21.72 -0.72
C ALA A 588 -4.17 22.91 -1.30
N VAL A 589 -4.48 24.12 -0.82
CA VAL A 589 -3.81 25.36 -1.23
C VAL A 589 -3.36 26.14 -0.01
N ASP A 590 -2.09 26.55 0.04
CA ASP A 590 -1.50 27.25 1.17
C ASP A 590 -1.85 28.75 1.23
N GLU A 591 -1.46 29.44 2.32
CA GLU A 591 -1.65 30.90 2.49
C GLU A 591 -1.02 31.77 1.38
N ARG A 592 -0.17 31.18 0.52
CA ARG A 592 0.54 31.85 -0.57
C ARG A 592 -0.07 31.53 -1.95
N GLY A 593 -1.10 30.69 -2.01
CA GLY A 593 -1.72 30.25 -3.25
C GLY A 593 -0.96 29.11 -3.96
N ARG A 594 -0.13 28.34 -3.25
CA ARG A 594 0.53 27.14 -3.79
C ARG A 594 -0.33 25.91 -3.52
N GLU A 595 -0.59 25.13 -4.57
CA GLU A 595 -1.21 23.81 -4.46
C GLU A 595 -0.22 22.81 -3.85
N TYR A 596 -0.71 21.91 -2.99
CA TYR A 596 0.07 20.84 -2.37
C TYR A 596 -0.81 19.63 -2.01
N TRP A 597 -0.16 18.49 -1.79
CA TRP A 597 -0.79 17.27 -1.31
C TRP A 597 -0.83 17.26 0.22
N ALA A 598 -2.00 17.55 0.80
CA ALA A 598 -2.22 17.54 2.23
C ALA A 598 -2.47 16.13 2.78
N TYR A 599 -2.04 15.91 4.01
CA TYR A 599 -2.23 14.69 4.78
C TYR A 599 -2.62 15.01 6.23
N GLY A 600 -2.67 14.00 7.10
CA GLY A 600 -3.09 14.18 8.49
C GLY A 600 -2.30 15.29 9.20
N GLY A 601 -3.03 16.26 9.78
CA GLY A 601 -2.44 17.39 10.52
C GLY A 601 -2.37 18.71 9.75
N ASP A 602 -2.66 18.73 8.44
CA ASP A 602 -2.81 19.98 7.67
C ASP A 602 -4.21 20.61 7.81
N PHE A 603 -5.19 19.83 8.26
CA PHE A 603 -6.59 20.24 8.44
C PHE A 603 -6.98 20.40 9.92
N GLY A 604 -7.96 21.26 10.17
CA GLY A 604 -8.52 21.51 11.51
C GLY A 604 -7.65 22.43 12.40
N PRO A 605 -8.08 22.67 13.65
CA PRO A 605 -7.32 23.47 14.60
C PRO A 605 -6.09 22.72 15.15
N ALA A 606 -5.03 23.47 15.49
CA ALA A 606 -3.83 22.90 16.09
C ALA A 606 -4.12 22.16 17.41
N GLY A 607 -3.86 20.85 17.43
CA GLY A 607 -4.15 19.96 18.56
C GLY A 607 -5.14 18.83 18.25
N VAL A 608 -5.76 18.82 17.06
CA VAL A 608 -6.47 17.65 16.53
C VAL A 608 -5.52 16.44 16.49
N PRO A 609 -5.90 15.27 17.02
CA PRO A 609 -5.12 14.04 16.90
C PRO A 609 -4.91 13.64 15.44
N THR A 610 -3.70 13.21 15.11
CA THR A 610 -3.30 12.83 13.75
C THR A 610 -2.11 11.88 13.79
N ASP A 611 -2.13 10.86 12.96
CA ASP A 611 -1.01 9.92 12.78
C ASP A 611 -0.17 10.29 11.53
N GLY A 612 -0.41 11.49 10.96
CA GLY A 612 0.47 12.16 10.01
C GLY A 612 0.28 11.73 8.56
N ASN A 613 1.38 11.37 7.89
CA ASN A 613 1.36 10.95 6.49
C ASN A 613 1.17 9.44 6.30
N PHE A 614 0.73 8.71 7.33
CA PHE A 614 0.62 7.25 7.31
C PHE A 614 -0.45 6.70 6.35
N LEU A 615 -1.34 7.56 5.84
CA LEU A 615 -2.28 7.32 4.74
C LEU A 615 -1.68 7.38 3.31
N VAL A 616 -0.39 7.71 3.17
CA VAL A 616 0.30 7.97 1.88
C VAL A 616 1.05 6.72 1.43
N ASN A 617 0.28 5.71 1.03
CA ASN A 617 0.71 4.31 0.87
C ASN A 617 0.69 3.77 -0.57
N GLY A 618 0.45 4.62 -1.57
CA GLY A 618 0.00 4.15 -2.88
C GLY A 618 1.09 3.60 -3.82
N LEU A 619 0.69 2.66 -4.69
CA LEU A 619 1.38 2.41 -5.96
C LEU A 619 1.23 3.57 -6.96
N VAL A 620 0.15 4.36 -6.84
CA VAL A 620 -0.05 5.62 -7.56
C VAL A 620 -0.28 6.78 -6.58
N SER A 621 0.08 7.98 -7.01
CA SER A 621 -0.28 9.23 -6.32
C SER A 621 -1.79 9.49 -6.39
N ALA A 622 -2.30 10.43 -5.59
CA ALA A 622 -3.74 10.70 -5.49
C ALA A 622 -4.39 11.09 -6.85
N ASP A 623 -3.64 11.75 -7.74
CA ASP A 623 -3.99 12.04 -9.15
C ASP A 623 -3.55 10.94 -10.14
N ARG A 624 -3.42 9.70 -9.64
CA ARG A 624 -3.20 8.45 -10.37
C ARG A 624 -1.88 8.37 -11.17
N GLN A 625 -0.90 9.24 -10.90
CA GLN A 625 0.43 9.12 -11.53
C GLN A 625 1.22 7.98 -10.85
N PRO A 626 1.75 6.98 -11.60
CA PRO A 626 2.47 5.86 -11.02
C PRO A 626 3.74 6.28 -10.28
N HIS A 627 3.85 5.87 -9.02
CA HIS A 627 5.10 5.98 -8.26
C HIS A 627 6.19 5.10 -8.88
N PRO A 628 7.48 5.40 -8.66
CA PRO A 628 8.58 4.65 -9.28
C PRO A 628 8.56 3.15 -8.97
N HIS A 629 8.02 2.74 -7.82
CA HIS A 629 7.85 1.33 -7.47
C HIS A 629 6.81 0.57 -8.31
N ALA A 630 5.82 1.25 -8.90
CA ALA A 630 4.82 0.59 -9.77
C ALA A 630 5.46 -0.10 -10.99
N TRP A 631 6.63 0.39 -11.45
CA TRP A 631 7.38 -0.25 -12.53
C TRP A 631 8.10 -1.53 -12.10
N GLU A 632 8.49 -1.64 -10.82
CA GLU A 632 8.97 -2.90 -10.23
C GLU A 632 7.81 -3.90 -10.11
N VAL A 633 6.65 -3.46 -9.60
CA VAL A 633 5.42 -4.28 -9.54
C VAL A 633 5.08 -4.83 -10.91
N LYS A 634 5.01 -3.98 -11.94
CA LYS A 634 4.71 -4.39 -13.32
C LYS A 634 5.65 -5.47 -13.84
N LYS A 635 6.95 -5.39 -13.52
CA LYS A 635 7.98 -6.36 -13.91
C LYS A 635 7.85 -7.67 -13.13
N VAL A 636 7.69 -7.60 -11.81
CA VAL A 636 7.58 -8.81 -10.98
C VAL A 636 6.27 -9.56 -11.24
N TYR A 637 5.16 -8.84 -11.44
CA TYR A 637 3.84 -9.38 -11.79
C TYR A 637 3.73 -9.86 -13.25
N GLN A 638 4.78 -9.74 -14.08
CA GLN A 638 4.64 -9.94 -15.53
C GLN A 638 4.21 -11.38 -15.89
N PRO A 639 3.15 -11.57 -16.70
CA PRO A 639 2.55 -12.89 -16.97
C PRO A 639 3.32 -13.74 -17.98
N VAL A 640 4.51 -13.31 -18.42
CA VAL A 640 5.42 -14.13 -19.22
C VAL A 640 6.83 -14.00 -18.64
N ARG A 641 7.39 -15.10 -18.16
CA ARG A 641 8.80 -15.16 -17.75
C ARG A 641 9.64 -15.54 -18.97
N VAL A 642 10.80 -14.90 -19.13
CA VAL A 642 11.78 -15.22 -20.17
C VAL A 642 13.10 -15.52 -19.48
N THR A 643 13.77 -16.62 -19.84
CA THR A 643 15.06 -17.00 -19.24
C THR A 643 16.07 -17.43 -20.31
N ALA A 644 17.36 -17.30 -20.00
CA ALA A 644 18.43 -17.71 -20.90
C ALA A 644 18.60 -19.25 -20.89
N VAL A 645 18.61 -19.87 -22.07
CA VAL A 645 18.93 -21.30 -22.24
C VAL A 645 20.34 -21.47 -22.80
N ASP A 646 20.65 -20.75 -23.89
CA ASP A 646 22.01 -20.59 -24.42
C ASP A 646 22.08 -19.36 -25.32
N LEU A 647 22.53 -18.24 -24.76
CA LEU A 647 22.68 -16.98 -25.50
C LEU A 647 23.72 -17.05 -26.63
N THR A 648 24.64 -18.03 -26.61
CA THR A 648 25.66 -18.22 -27.67
C THR A 648 25.08 -18.85 -28.94
N THR A 649 23.89 -19.47 -28.84
CA THR A 649 23.06 -19.93 -29.96
C THR A 649 21.71 -19.19 -30.03
N GLY A 650 21.55 -18.08 -29.31
CA GLY A 650 20.33 -17.27 -29.30
C GLY A 650 19.11 -17.93 -28.67
N ARG A 651 19.29 -18.95 -27.82
CA ARG A 651 18.20 -19.72 -27.22
C ARG A 651 17.74 -19.13 -25.89
N ILE A 652 16.44 -18.87 -25.79
CA ILE A 652 15.72 -18.48 -24.57
C ILE A 652 14.60 -19.49 -24.29
N ALA A 653 14.13 -19.55 -23.05
CA ALA A 653 12.85 -20.16 -22.71
C ALA A 653 11.81 -19.05 -22.49
N VAL A 654 10.57 -19.32 -22.89
CA VAL A 654 9.40 -18.45 -22.71
C VAL A 654 8.36 -19.26 -21.95
N GLU A 655 8.07 -18.82 -20.72
CA GLU A 655 7.15 -19.45 -19.77
C GLU A 655 5.84 -18.64 -19.72
N ASN A 656 4.73 -19.28 -20.09
CA ASN A 656 3.41 -18.68 -19.99
C ASN A 656 2.89 -18.78 -18.55
N ARG A 657 2.76 -17.63 -17.87
CA ARG A 657 2.25 -17.50 -16.50
C ARG A 657 0.83 -16.93 -16.45
N TYR A 658 0.07 -17.08 -17.54
CA TYR A 658 -1.39 -17.01 -17.54
C TYR A 658 -1.99 -18.38 -17.23
N ALA A 659 -3.20 -18.40 -16.66
CA ALA A 659 -3.92 -19.61 -16.26
C ALA A 659 -4.92 -20.11 -17.31
N PHE A 660 -5.40 -19.24 -18.21
CA PHE A 660 -6.49 -19.56 -19.15
C PHE A 660 -6.18 -19.19 -20.62
N ARG A 661 -5.27 -18.25 -20.89
CA ARG A 661 -4.92 -17.82 -22.26
C ARG A 661 -3.54 -18.30 -22.77
N GLU A 662 -3.47 -18.61 -24.06
CA GLU A 662 -2.22 -18.81 -24.79
C GLU A 662 -1.47 -17.48 -25.04
N LEU A 663 -0.23 -17.56 -25.50
CA LEU A 663 0.58 -16.39 -25.87
C LEU A 663 0.34 -15.87 -27.31
N THR A 664 -0.61 -16.42 -28.05
CA THR A 664 -0.89 -16.09 -29.47
C THR A 664 -1.34 -14.64 -29.69
N GLY A 665 -1.96 -14.04 -28.67
CA GLY A 665 -2.30 -12.61 -28.60
C GLY A 665 -1.14 -11.68 -28.26
N LEU A 666 0.10 -12.17 -28.19
CA LEU A 666 1.32 -11.36 -27.99
C LEU A 666 2.22 -11.35 -29.22
N THR A 667 2.94 -10.24 -29.41
CA THR A 667 4.04 -10.11 -30.36
C THR A 667 5.35 -9.95 -29.59
N GLY A 668 6.33 -10.80 -29.90
CA GLY A 668 7.67 -10.71 -29.31
C GLY A 668 8.66 -9.99 -30.22
N ARG A 669 9.50 -9.11 -29.67
CA ARG A 669 10.61 -8.46 -30.36
C ARG A 669 11.87 -8.51 -29.50
N TRP A 670 13.00 -8.80 -30.13
CA TRP A 670 14.33 -8.74 -29.51
C TRP A 670 15.20 -7.65 -30.13
N GLU A 671 16.09 -7.06 -29.34
CA GLU A 671 17.09 -6.07 -29.75
C GLU A 671 18.46 -6.41 -29.17
N VAL A 672 19.52 -6.20 -29.94
CA VAL A 672 20.89 -6.17 -29.42
C VAL A 672 21.31 -4.72 -29.27
N LEU A 673 21.58 -4.32 -28.04
CA LEU A 673 22.11 -3.00 -27.69
C LEU A 673 23.64 -3.03 -27.66
N ALA A 674 24.27 -1.90 -27.93
CA ALA A 674 25.71 -1.65 -27.82
C ALA A 674 25.92 -0.32 -27.08
N ASP A 675 26.21 -0.38 -25.77
CA ASP A 675 26.07 0.74 -24.82
C ASP A 675 24.73 1.52 -24.97
N GLY A 676 23.63 0.77 -25.10
CA GLY A 676 22.27 1.33 -25.27
C GLY A 676 21.85 1.59 -26.72
N GLU A 677 22.77 1.65 -27.68
CA GLU A 677 22.44 1.87 -29.10
C GLU A 677 21.99 0.55 -29.79
N VAL A 678 20.84 0.55 -30.47
CA VAL A 678 20.33 -0.64 -31.18
C VAL A 678 21.20 -0.97 -32.40
N VAL A 679 21.97 -2.06 -32.33
CA VAL A 679 22.84 -2.54 -33.43
C VAL A 679 22.26 -3.72 -34.20
N ALA A 680 21.26 -4.41 -33.66
CA ALA A 680 20.44 -5.38 -34.37
C ALA A 680 19.06 -5.50 -33.70
N SER A 681 18.04 -5.93 -34.44
CA SER A 681 16.76 -6.36 -33.86
C SER A 681 16.03 -7.34 -34.76
N GLY A 682 15.02 -8.01 -34.22
CA GLY A 682 14.15 -8.90 -34.97
C GLY A 682 12.91 -9.31 -34.18
N ALA A 683 11.95 -9.93 -34.87
CA ALA A 683 10.82 -10.56 -34.21
C ALA A 683 11.25 -11.86 -33.52
N LEU A 684 10.52 -12.25 -32.47
CA LEU A 684 10.41 -13.64 -32.05
C LEU A 684 9.55 -14.41 -33.08
N PRO A 685 9.67 -15.74 -33.17
CA PRO A 685 8.63 -16.59 -33.76
C PRO A 685 7.26 -16.36 -33.09
N GLU A 686 6.19 -16.77 -33.76
CA GLU A 686 4.84 -16.76 -33.18
C GLU A 686 4.79 -17.68 -31.95
N LEU A 687 4.20 -17.19 -30.86
CA LEU A 687 4.17 -17.86 -29.56
C LEU A 687 2.81 -18.54 -29.37
N ALA A 688 2.79 -19.87 -29.40
CA ALA A 688 1.59 -20.69 -29.15
C ALA A 688 1.69 -21.44 -27.82
N THR A 689 2.40 -20.87 -26.85
CA THR A 689 2.65 -21.49 -25.54
C THR A 689 1.35 -21.54 -24.75
N ALA A 690 0.86 -22.75 -24.47
CA ALA A 690 -0.34 -23.01 -23.67
C ALA A 690 -0.20 -22.45 -22.23
N PRO A 691 -1.31 -22.22 -21.50
CA PRO A 691 -1.28 -21.83 -20.09
C PRO A 691 -0.39 -22.74 -19.25
N GLY A 692 0.46 -22.16 -18.39
CA GLY A 692 1.47 -22.88 -17.59
C GLY A 692 2.59 -23.57 -18.39
N GLY A 693 2.62 -23.41 -19.73
CA GLY A 693 3.59 -24.05 -20.61
C GLY A 693 4.93 -23.30 -20.71
N VAL A 694 5.97 -24.01 -21.18
CA VAL A 694 7.30 -23.43 -21.43
C VAL A 694 7.83 -23.88 -22.80
N ASP A 695 8.04 -22.91 -23.70
CA ASP A 695 8.66 -23.14 -25.02
C ASP A 695 10.13 -22.70 -25.03
N THR A 696 11.00 -23.45 -25.70
CA THR A 696 12.38 -23.00 -25.99
C THR A 696 12.46 -22.37 -27.37
N VAL A 697 12.60 -21.05 -27.41
CA VAL A 697 12.63 -20.24 -28.63
C VAL A 697 14.08 -19.98 -29.06
N ALA A 698 14.36 -20.18 -30.35
CA ALA A 698 15.64 -19.81 -30.97
C ALA A 698 15.50 -18.45 -31.67
N LEU A 699 16.29 -17.47 -31.24
CA LEU A 699 16.34 -16.13 -31.81
C LEU A 699 17.46 -16.03 -32.85
N ASN A 700 17.21 -15.31 -33.95
CA ASN A 700 18.23 -15.01 -34.97
C ASN A 700 19.19 -13.87 -34.53
N VAL A 701 19.60 -13.88 -33.25
CA VAL A 701 20.52 -12.91 -32.66
C VAL A 701 21.90 -13.05 -33.31
N PRO A 702 22.49 -11.97 -33.85
CA PRO A 702 23.81 -12.03 -34.46
C PRO A 702 24.89 -12.24 -33.38
N ARG A 703 25.84 -13.14 -33.65
CA ARG A 703 26.94 -13.37 -32.71
C ARG A 703 27.84 -12.14 -32.59
N VAL A 704 28.14 -11.75 -31.36
CA VAL A 704 29.03 -10.62 -31.06
C VAL A 704 30.47 -11.13 -30.94
N GLY A 705 31.25 -10.99 -32.02
CA GLY A 705 32.65 -11.45 -32.10
C GLY A 705 32.85 -12.91 -32.59
N GLY A 706 33.95 -13.53 -32.15
CA GLY A 706 34.36 -14.91 -32.50
C GLY A 706 35.08 -15.09 -33.86
N LEU A 707 35.66 -16.28 -34.08
CA LEU A 707 36.20 -16.70 -35.39
C LEU A 707 35.09 -17.00 -36.39
N VAL A 708 35.39 -16.88 -37.70
CA VAL A 708 34.39 -17.01 -38.78
C VAL A 708 33.92 -18.46 -38.94
N GLU A 709 32.60 -18.62 -38.88
CA GLU A 709 31.83 -19.80 -39.28
C GLU A 709 30.86 -19.32 -40.35
N GLU A 710 30.68 -20.09 -41.44
CA GLU A 710 29.83 -19.69 -42.56
C GLU A 710 28.33 -19.69 -42.18
N GLY A 711 27.58 -18.72 -42.68
CA GLY A 711 26.13 -18.62 -42.52
C GLY A 711 25.61 -17.87 -41.28
N VAL A 712 26.47 -17.52 -40.31
CA VAL A 712 26.05 -16.82 -39.07
C VAL A 712 26.26 -15.31 -39.17
N ALA A 713 25.18 -14.53 -39.01
CA ALA A 713 25.22 -13.07 -38.93
C ALA A 713 25.95 -12.59 -37.67
N ARG A 714 26.66 -11.44 -37.76
CA ARG A 714 27.59 -10.99 -36.72
C ARG A 714 27.57 -9.49 -36.51
N VAL A 715 27.76 -9.09 -35.26
CA VAL A 715 28.17 -7.73 -34.88
C VAL A 715 29.65 -7.75 -34.54
N ALA A 716 30.40 -6.77 -35.02
CA ALA A 716 31.81 -6.63 -34.69
C ALA A 716 31.95 -6.19 -33.21
N ALA A 717 32.54 -7.03 -32.38
CA ALA A 717 32.81 -6.74 -30.97
C ALA A 717 33.83 -5.60 -30.84
N LEU A 718 33.34 -4.39 -30.59
CA LEU A 718 34.15 -3.21 -30.35
C LEU A 718 34.81 -3.28 -28.95
N PRO A 719 36.09 -2.87 -28.81
CA PRO A 719 36.73 -2.72 -27.51
C PRO A 719 35.96 -1.78 -26.57
N GLY A 720 35.80 -2.19 -25.31
CA GLY A 720 35.13 -1.46 -24.23
C GLY A 720 33.67 -1.06 -24.48
N VAL A 721 32.96 -1.78 -25.35
CA VAL A 721 31.51 -1.63 -25.57
C VAL A 721 30.79 -2.82 -24.94
N GLU A 722 29.79 -2.56 -24.11
CA GLU A 722 28.91 -3.58 -23.54
C GLU A 722 27.79 -3.91 -24.52
N TYR A 723 27.44 -5.21 -24.63
CA TYR A 723 26.36 -5.66 -25.48
C TYR A 723 25.31 -6.40 -24.66
N LEU A 724 24.05 -5.98 -24.83
CA LEU A 724 22.89 -6.52 -24.14
C LEU A 724 21.90 -7.08 -25.17
N LEU A 725 21.11 -8.07 -24.76
CA LEU A 725 19.97 -8.60 -25.50
C LEU A 725 18.71 -8.25 -24.72
N ASP A 726 17.91 -7.35 -25.28
CA ASP A 726 16.58 -7.02 -24.78
C ASP A 726 15.56 -7.91 -25.48
N VAL A 727 14.60 -8.43 -24.72
CA VAL A 727 13.44 -9.18 -25.20
C VAL A 727 12.19 -8.51 -24.65
N THR A 728 11.24 -8.19 -25.52
CA THR A 728 9.97 -7.55 -25.13
C THR A 728 8.79 -8.30 -25.73
N LEU A 729 7.70 -8.41 -24.96
CA LEU A 729 6.43 -8.97 -25.41
C LEU A 729 5.33 -7.91 -25.25
N ARG A 730 4.59 -7.67 -26.34
CA ARG A 730 3.56 -6.64 -26.43
C ARG A 730 2.22 -7.22 -26.89
N SER A 731 1.11 -6.63 -26.46
CA SER A 731 -0.22 -6.98 -26.99
C SER A 731 -0.24 -6.86 -28.52
N ARG A 732 -0.81 -7.86 -29.20
CA ARG A 732 -0.95 -7.90 -30.66
C ARG A 732 -2.09 -7.00 -31.15
N GLU A 733 -3.15 -6.91 -30.35
CA GLU A 733 -4.45 -6.33 -30.67
C GLU A 733 -4.96 -5.55 -29.44
N ASP A 734 -5.98 -4.70 -29.62
CA ASP A 734 -6.60 -3.96 -28.52
C ASP A 734 -7.45 -4.92 -27.66
N ALA A 735 -7.32 -4.80 -26.34
CA ALA A 735 -8.20 -5.42 -25.36
C ALA A 735 -8.86 -4.32 -24.49
N PRO A 736 -9.97 -4.61 -23.78
CA PRO A 736 -10.58 -3.66 -22.85
C PRO A 736 -9.53 -3.05 -21.90
N LEU A 737 -9.43 -1.73 -21.91
CA LEU A 737 -8.49 -0.92 -21.13
C LEU A 737 -6.97 -1.17 -21.39
N VAL A 738 -6.60 -2.05 -22.32
CA VAL A 738 -5.19 -2.36 -22.66
C VAL A 738 -4.97 -2.27 -24.18
N PRO A 739 -4.35 -1.19 -24.70
CA PRO A 739 -4.23 -0.99 -26.14
C PRO A 739 -3.23 -1.95 -26.80
N ALA A 740 -3.32 -2.10 -28.11
CA ALA A 740 -2.35 -2.81 -28.95
C ALA A 740 -0.94 -2.20 -28.78
N GLY A 741 0.09 -3.05 -28.80
CA GLY A 741 1.48 -2.63 -28.60
C GLY A 741 1.86 -2.31 -27.13
N HIS A 742 0.94 -2.42 -26.18
CA HIS A 742 1.22 -2.28 -24.74
C HIS A 742 2.28 -3.29 -24.28
N LEU A 743 3.27 -2.85 -23.50
CA LEU A 743 4.34 -3.72 -22.97
C LEU A 743 3.80 -4.60 -21.85
N VAL A 744 3.68 -5.91 -22.09
CA VAL A 744 3.18 -6.89 -21.11
C VAL A 744 4.33 -7.46 -20.28
N ALA A 745 5.45 -7.81 -20.92
CA ALA A 745 6.62 -8.40 -20.27
C ALA A 745 7.91 -7.99 -20.98
N SER A 746 9.02 -7.93 -20.24
CA SER A 746 10.37 -7.75 -20.79
C SER A 746 11.43 -8.51 -20.02
N GLU A 747 12.56 -8.79 -20.67
CA GLU A 747 13.78 -9.27 -20.02
C GLU A 747 15.04 -8.76 -20.73
N GLN A 748 16.15 -8.64 -19.99
CA GLN A 748 17.43 -8.17 -20.51
C GLN A 748 18.59 -9.06 -20.08
N PHE A 749 19.45 -9.45 -21.03
CA PHE A 749 20.60 -10.35 -20.80
C PHE A 749 21.93 -9.73 -21.28
N LYS A 750 23.04 -9.89 -20.54
CA LYS A 750 24.38 -9.48 -21.02
C LYS A 750 24.95 -10.53 -21.97
N LEU A 751 25.36 -10.10 -23.17
CA LEU A 751 25.88 -10.98 -24.24
C LEU A 751 27.41 -11.10 -24.27
N GLN A 752 28.15 -10.24 -23.57
CA GLN A 752 29.58 -10.04 -23.80
C GLN A 752 30.47 -10.12 -22.54
N GLN A 753 31.74 -10.45 -22.79
CA GLN A 753 32.85 -10.32 -21.87
C GLN A 753 33.87 -9.34 -22.48
N GLU A 754 34.28 -8.34 -21.69
CA GLU A 754 34.87 -7.10 -22.21
C GLU A 754 36.25 -7.25 -22.86
N ARG A 755 36.51 -6.41 -23.87
CA ARG A 755 37.82 -6.23 -24.51
C ARG A 755 38.45 -4.91 -24.07
N PRO A 756 39.68 -4.91 -23.52
CA PRO A 756 40.40 -3.67 -23.20
C PRO A 756 40.61 -2.78 -24.44
N ILE A 757 40.54 -1.46 -24.25
CA ILE A 757 40.86 -0.45 -25.26
C ILE A 757 42.32 0.00 -25.08
N GLU A 758 43.03 0.26 -26.18
CA GLU A 758 44.42 0.76 -26.15
C GLU A 758 44.48 2.26 -25.77
N ALA A 759 45.48 2.64 -24.97
CA ALA A 759 45.57 3.99 -24.40
C ALA A 759 45.92 5.08 -25.43
N SER A 760 45.27 6.24 -25.29
CA SER A 760 45.48 7.40 -26.16
C SER A 760 46.80 8.13 -25.90
N PRO A 761 47.38 8.81 -26.92
CA PRO A 761 48.64 9.55 -26.78
C PRO A 761 48.52 10.77 -25.85
N PRO A 762 49.63 11.20 -25.20
CA PRO A 762 49.56 12.13 -24.08
C PRO A 762 49.47 13.61 -24.51
N GLY A 763 48.53 14.35 -23.89
CA GLY A 763 48.30 15.79 -24.13
C GLY A 763 49.38 16.75 -23.59
N ALA A 764 48.98 17.98 -23.26
CA ALA A 764 49.88 19.02 -22.74
C ALA A 764 50.46 18.65 -21.35
N PRO A 765 51.66 19.15 -20.97
CA PRO A 765 52.25 18.84 -19.68
C PRO A 765 51.54 19.56 -18.52
N LEU A 766 51.26 18.83 -17.44
CA LEU A 766 50.67 19.37 -16.22
C LEU A 766 51.62 20.28 -15.45
N SER A 767 51.09 21.38 -14.91
CA SER A 767 51.73 22.22 -13.91
C SER A 767 50.98 22.13 -12.58
N ALA A 768 51.71 21.98 -11.47
CA ALA A 768 51.17 22.01 -10.12
C ALA A 768 51.86 23.11 -9.30
N SER A 769 51.07 23.96 -8.65
CA SER A 769 51.55 25.07 -7.80
C SER A 769 50.80 25.11 -6.48
N GLU A 770 51.38 25.80 -5.50
CA GLU A 770 50.87 25.84 -4.12
C GLU A 770 50.87 27.29 -3.63
N THR A 771 49.75 27.70 -3.03
CA THR A 771 49.62 28.92 -2.25
C THR A 771 49.47 28.56 -0.76
N PRO A 772 49.38 29.54 0.17
CA PRO A 772 49.03 29.25 1.56
C PRO A 772 47.62 28.66 1.75
N THR A 773 46.71 28.87 0.79
CA THR A 773 45.29 28.49 0.85
C THR A 773 44.91 27.37 -0.09
N ASP A 774 45.60 27.22 -1.23
CA ASP A 774 45.19 26.37 -2.34
C ASP A 774 46.34 25.51 -2.90
N VAL A 775 46.00 24.37 -3.48
CA VAL A 775 46.83 23.66 -4.47
C VAL A 775 46.17 23.85 -5.84
N LEU A 776 46.91 24.39 -6.80
CA LEU A 776 46.44 24.59 -8.18
C LEU A 776 47.10 23.58 -9.11
N VAL A 777 46.30 22.82 -9.86
CA VAL A 777 46.77 21.87 -10.88
C VAL A 777 46.14 22.23 -12.22
N SER A 778 46.95 22.59 -13.21
CA SER A 778 46.48 23.08 -14.51
C SER A 778 47.19 22.36 -15.66
N GLY A 779 46.49 22.20 -16.79
CA GLY A 779 47.04 21.66 -18.03
C GLY A 779 46.16 22.02 -19.21
N GLY A 780 46.74 22.31 -20.38
CA GLY A 780 45.98 22.63 -21.59
C GLY A 780 44.99 23.78 -21.39
N ASP A 781 43.71 23.45 -21.39
CA ASP A 781 42.56 24.34 -21.23
C ASP A 781 41.90 24.29 -19.83
N PHE A 782 42.33 23.42 -18.92
CA PHE A 782 41.68 23.21 -17.61
C PHE A 782 42.52 23.65 -16.40
N THR A 783 41.83 23.90 -15.28
CA THR A 783 42.44 24.16 -13.96
C THR A 783 41.61 23.54 -12.84
N LEU A 784 42.28 22.93 -11.88
CA LEU A 784 41.74 22.44 -10.61
C LEU A 784 42.32 23.22 -9.46
N ARG A 785 41.48 23.54 -8.47
CA ARG A 785 41.86 24.23 -7.25
C ARG A 785 41.39 23.43 -6.04
N PHE A 786 42.31 22.90 -5.25
CA PHE A 786 42.02 22.20 -4.01
C PHE A 786 42.27 23.11 -2.81
N ASP A 787 41.29 23.25 -1.92
CA ASP A 787 41.43 24.04 -0.69
C ASP A 787 42.26 23.28 0.36
N ARG A 788 43.26 23.94 0.95
CA ARG A 788 44.21 23.34 1.89
C ARG A 788 43.69 23.21 3.31
N ALA A 789 42.60 23.91 3.67
CA ALA A 789 42.00 23.82 5.00
C ALA A 789 41.09 22.59 5.14
N SER A 790 40.39 22.23 4.06
CA SER A 790 39.46 21.10 3.98
C SER A 790 40.01 19.90 3.22
N GLY A 791 41.02 20.07 2.36
CA GLY A 791 41.60 19.03 1.50
C GLY A 791 40.69 18.62 0.33
N ILE A 792 39.63 19.37 0.07
CA ILE A 792 38.60 19.08 -0.95
C ILE A 792 38.88 19.89 -2.23
N LEU A 793 38.50 19.33 -3.38
CA LEU A 793 38.48 20.03 -4.66
C LEU A 793 37.38 21.11 -4.64
N ALA A 794 37.78 22.37 -4.88
CA ALA A 794 36.99 23.58 -4.66
C ALA A 794 36.79 24.44 -5.92
N SER A 795 37.44 24.11 -7.03
CA SER A 795 36.89 24.33 -8.39
C SER A 795 37.55 23.39 -9.39
N LEU A 796 36.78 22.99 -10.40
CA LEU A 796 37.27 22.48 -11.69
C LEU A 796 36.74 23.45 -12.76
N GLU A 797 37.66 23.97 -13.57
CA GLU A 797 37.39 24.97 -14.61
C GLU A 797 37.94 24.49 -15.95
N LEU A 798 37.20 24.75 -17.02
CA LEU A 798 37.53 24.41 -18.40
C LEU A 798 37.37 25.68 -19.26
N GLY A 799 38.44 26.17 -19.88
CA GLY A 799 38.41 27.42 -20.65
C GLY A 799 38.05 28.68 -19.84
N GLY A 800 38.04 28.60 -18.51
CA GLY A 800 37.53 29.64 -17.59
C GLY A 800 36.05 29.51 -17.23
N ARG A 801 35.32 28.54 -17.79
CA ARG A 801 33.99 28.12 -17.34
C ARG A 801 34.16 27.17 -16.15
N GLN A 802 33.60 27.53 -15.00
CA GLN A 802 33.55 26.64 -13.84
C GLN A 802 32.52 25.53 -14.08
N LEU A 803 32.91 24.28 -13.82
CA LEU A 803 32.09 23.07 -13.97
C LEU A 803 31.71 22.43 -12.63
N LEU A 804 32.30 22.93 -11.54
CA LEU A 804 32.26 22.33 -10.20
C LEU A 804 32.48 23.42 -9.15
N HIS A 805 31.55 23.57 -8.21
CA HIS A 805 31.65 24.49 -7.09
C HIS A 805 32.32 23.85 -5.87
N SER A 806 32.03 22.58 -5.58
CA SER A 806 32.74 21.85 -4.52
C SER A 806 32.66 20.33 -4.68
N GLY A 807 33.61 19.61 -4.08
CA GLY A 807 33.62 18.16 -4.02
C GLY A 807 34.53 17.51 -5.08
N PRO A 808 34.71 16.18 -5.05
CA PRO A 808 34.01 15.25 -4.18
C PRO A 808 34.39 15.38 -2.70
N ALA A 809 33.38 15.27 -1.85
CA ALA A 809 33.52 15.17 -0.39
C ALA A 809 32.90 13.86 0.12
N PRO A 810 33.40 13.27 1.23
CA PRO A 810 32.85 12.01 1.75
C PRO A 810 31.37 12.19 2.16
N ASN A 811 30.50 11.30 1.70
CA ASN A 811 29.11 11.24 2.14
C ASN A 811 28.74 9.85 2.64
N PHE A 812 28.01 9.81 3.76
CA PHE A 812 27.55 8.58 4.41
C PHE A 812 26.04 8.61 4.75
N TRP A 813 25.28 9.55 4.18
CA TRP A 813 23.90 9.83 4.56
C TRP A 813 22.95 9.96 3.36
N ARG A 814 21.67 9.62 3.60
CA ARG A 814 20.52 9.84 2.71
C ARG A 814 19.42 10.58 3.47
N ALA A 815 18.53 11.27 2.77
CA ALA A 815 17.37 11.86 3.42
C ALA A 815 16.37 10.74 3.79
N PRO A 816 15.98 10.57 5.07
CA PRO A 816 15.25 9.36 5.47
C PRO A 816 13.94 9.15 4.72
N THR A 817 13.75 7.93 4.23
CA THR A 817 12.45 7.48 3.69
C THR A 817 11.44 7.28 4.82
N ASP A 818 10.17 7.06 4.48
CA ASP A 818 9.16 6.74 5.49
C ASP A 818 9.45 5.40 6.21
N ASN A 819 9.94 4.39 5.49
CA ASN A 819 10.47 3.14 6.06
C ASN A 819 11.65 3.38 7.02
N ASP A 820 12.61 4.25 6.64
CA ASP A 820 13.74 4.62 7.51
C ASP A 820 13.22 5.21 8.83
N TYR A 821 12.24 6.11 8.78
CA TYR A 821 11.58 6.64 9.98
C TYR A 821 10.88 5.55 10.79
N GLY A 822 10.17 4.63 10.14
CA GLY A 822 9.46 3.51 10.76
C GLY A 822 10.34 2.66 11.67
N ASN A 823 11.50 2.22 11.19
CA ASN A 823 12.44 1.41 12.00
C ASN A 823 13.42 2.23 12.87
N GLY A 824 13.20 3.54 13.01
CA GLY A 824 14.02 4.44 13.84
C GLY A 824 15.42 4.71 13.30
N PHE A 825 15.67 4.44 12.02
CA PHE A 825 16.95 4.62 11.33
C PHE A 825 17.64 5.99 11.55
N PRO A 826 16.93 7.14 11.55
CA PRO A 826 17.57 8.46 11.70
C PRO A 826 18.30 8.64 13.03
N VAL A 827 17.80 7.97 14.08
CA VAL A 827 18.43 7.95 15.41
C VAL A 827 19.47 6.83 15.48
N ARG A 828 19.10 5.63 15.03
CA ARG A 828 19.92 4.40 15.11
C ARG A 828 21.23 4.52 14.34
N SER A 829 21.19 5.02 13.11
CA SER A 829 22.36 5.23 12.23
C SER A 829 22.88 6.67 12.21
N GLY A 830 22.30 7.58 13.02
CA GLY A 830 22.57 9.03 13.00
C GLY A 830 24.03 9.45 13.19
N VAL A 831 24.91 8.56 13.68
CA VAL A 831 26.36 8.77 13.74
C VAL A 831 26.98 9.03 12.36
N TRP A 832 26.44 8.40 11.31
CA TRP A 832 26.92 8.54 9.93
C TRP A 832 26.58 9.91 9.32
N ARG A 833 25.45 10.52 9.74
CA ARG A 833 24.91 11.81 9.24
C ARG A 833 25.94 12.93 9.20
N PHE A 834 26.79 12.99 10.23
CA PHE A 834 27.83 14.02 10.37
C PHE A 834 29.25 13.50 10.17
N ALA A 835 29.49 12.18 10.11
CA ALA A 835 30.83 11.60 10.03
C ALA A 835 31.65 12.15 8.84
N GLY A 836 31.01 12.36 7.69
CA GLY A 836 31.63 12.92 6.48
C GLY A 836 31.86 14.45 6.50
N ARG A 837 31.44 15.15 7.56
CA ARG A 837 31.30 16.62 7.58
C ARG A 837 32.16 17.28 8.68
N PRO A 838 32.75 18.47 8.47
CA PRO A 838 33.41 19.20 9.55
C PRO A 838 32.42 19.54 10.69
N PRO A 839 32.84 19.52 11.97
CA PRO A 839 34.19 19.26 12.48
C PRO A 839 34.51 17.77 12.73
N ALA A 840 33.59 16.85 12.45
CA ALA A 840 33.82 15.41 12.64
C ALA A 840 34.81 14.86 11.60
N ARG A 841 34.64 15.18 10.31
CA ARG A 841 35.70 15.06 9.31
C ARG A 841 36.77 16.10 9.60
N HIS A 842 37.97 15.65 9.95
CA HIS A 842 39.14 16.47 10.23
C HIS A 842 40.28 16.09 9.31
N LEU A 843 40.85 17.05 8.57
CA LEU A 843 42.01 16.85 7.72
C LEU A 843 43.26 16.64 8.58
N ASP A 844 43.83 15.44 8.55
CA ASP A 844 45.09 15.11 9.24
C ASP A 844 46.29 15.62 8.43
N SER A 845 46.23 15.44 7.10
CA SER A 845 47.26 15.89 6.16
C SER A 845 46.75 15.90 4.72
N MET A 846 47.39 16.73 3.88
CA MET A 846 47.16 16.81 2.44
C MET A 846 48.52 16.75 1.74
N THR A 847 48.65 15.90 0.73
CA THR A 847 49.90 15.63 0.02
C THR A 847 49.73 15.83 -1.48
N VAL A 848 50.77 16.33 -2.13
CA VAL A 848 50.79 16.62 -3.58
C VAL A 848 51.97 15.89 -4.19
N ASP A 849 51.73 14.75 -4.85
CA ASP A 849 52.79 14.07 -5.57
C ASP A 849 53.03 14.70 -6.94
N ARG A 850 54.32 14.93 -7.22
CA ARG A 850 54.86 15.52 -8.44
C ARG A 850 55.91 14.60 -9.08
N SER A 851 56.02 13.34 -8.64
CA SER A 851 57.02 12.36 -9.08
C SER A 851 57.07 12.15 -10.60
N ARG A 852 55.92 12.25 -11.26
CA ARG A 852 55.76 12.27 -12.73
C ARG A 852 55.43 13.67 -13.26
N ALA A 853 56.14 14.71 -12.80
CA ALA A 853 55.91 16.10 -13.18
C ALA A 853 55.71 16.27 -14.70
N GLY A 854 54.62 16.91 -15.09
CA GLY A 854 54.23 17.06 -16.48
C GLY A 854 53.50 15.87 -17.12
N LEU A 855 53.52 14.66 -16.55
CA LEU A 855 52.72 13.51 -17.02
C LEU A 855 51.47 13.28 -16.16
N ARG A 856 51.63 13.30 -14.83
CA ARG A 856 50.56 13.15 -13.85
C ARG A 856 50.83 14.04 -12.63
N ALA A 857 49.77 14.39 -11.92
CA ALA A 857 49.84 14.92 -10.55
C ALA A 857 48.87 14.11 -9.68
N SER A 858 49.16 13.97 -8.38
CA SER A 858 48.20 13.39 -7.44
C SER A 858 48.03 14.27 -6.22
N VAL A 859 46.78 14.46 -5.79
CA VAL A 859 46.40 15.20 -4.58
C VAL A 859 45.66 14.24 -3.65
N THR A 860 46.30 13.87 -2.55
CA THR A 860 45.79 12.89 -1.59
C THR A 860 45.60 13.53 -0.22
N SER A 861 44.36 13.51 0.26
CA SER A 861 43.92 14.06 1.53
C SER A 861 43.55 12.93 2.50
N HIS A 862 44.15 12.92 3.69
CA HIS A 862 43.89 11.95 4.76
C HIS A 862 43.10 12.61 5.89
N TYR A 863 42.06 11.92 6.36
CA TYR A 863 41.11 12.43 7.35
C TYR A 863 40.93 11.49 8.53
N SER A 864 40.87 12.06 9.74
CA SER A 864 40.18 11.44 10.88
C SER A 864 38.67 11.67 10.74
N LEU A 865 37.86 10.62 10.84
CA LEU A 865 36.39 10.71 10.96
C LEU A 865 36.00 10.57 12.44
N ARG A 866 36.11 11.68 13.18
CA ARG A 866 36.11 11.70 14.67
C ARG A 866 34.81 11.20 15.31
N ALA A 867 33.71 11.11 14.58
CA ALA A 867 32.44 10.56 15.08
C ALA A 867 32.45 9.02 15.19
N ILE A 868 33.36 8.34 14.50
CA ILE A 868 33.39 6.87 14.32
C ILE A 868 34.81 6.27 14.44
N ASP A 869 35.80 7.06 14.89
CA ASP A 869 37.27 6.84 14.85
C ASP A 869 37.89 6.27 13.53
N ALA A 870 37.10 6.09 12.48
CA ALA A 870 37.59 5.64 11.19
C ALA A 870 38.57 6.65 10.55
N ARG A 871 39.34 6.17 9.58
CA ARG A 871 40.16 6.97 8.67
C ARG A 871 39.53 7.01 7.29
N TYR A 872 39.62 8.16 6.63
CA TYR A 872 39.24 8.29 5.22
C TYR A 872 40.40 8.85 4.42
N THR A 873 40.68 8.26 3.26
CA THR A 873 41.66 8.77 2.30
C THR A 873 40.95 9.06 0.99
N LEU A 874 41.08 10.30 0.53
CA LEU A 874 40.57 10.76 -0.76
C LEU A 874 41.76 11.12 -1.65
N SER A 875 41.94 10.37 -2.74
CA SER A 875 43.01 10.59 -3.70
C SER A 875 42.45 11.02 -5.05
N HIS A 876 42.99 12.10 -5.60
CA HIS A 876 42.69 12.58 -6.94
C HIS A 876 43.94 12.38 -7.80
N GLU A 877 43.85 11.54 -8.82
CA GLU A 877 44.92 11.38 -9.82
C GLU A 877 44.54 12.20 -11.06
N ILE A 878 45.32 13.23 -11.39
CA ILE A 878 45.03 14.19 -12.47
C ILE A 878 45.86 13.86 -13.71
N HIS A 879 45.21 13.82 -14.87
CA HIS A 879 45.76 13.46 -16.16
C HIS A 879 45.76 14.64 -17.14
N ARG A 880 46.52 14.53 -18.25
CA ARG A 880 46.84 15.63 -19.20
C ARG A 880 45.67 16.18 -20.02
N ASP A 881 44.56 15.47 -20.02
CA ASP A 881 43.30 15.73 -20.74
C ASP A 881 42.25 16.47 -19.89
N GLY A 882 42.46 16.49 -18.56
CA GLY A 882 41.51 16.96 -17.57
C GLY A 882 40.82 15.83 -16.79
N THR A 883 41.05 14.56 -17.15
CA THR A 883 40.52 13.42 -16.37
C THR A 883 41.08 13.47 -14.95
N VAL A 884 40.21 13.32 -13.96
CA VAL A 884 40.53 13.08 -12.56
C VAL A 884 40.03 11.70 -12.17
N ALA A 885 40.92 10.77 -11.85
CA ALA A 885 40.52 9.50 -11.25
C ALA A 885 40.42 9.66 -9.72
N VAL A 886 39.20 9.62 -9.20
CA VAL A 886 38.87 9.77 -7.78
C VAL A 886 38.90 8.39 -7.12
N SER A 887 39.70 8.24 -6.08
CA SER A 887 39.75 7.03 -5.24
C SER A 887 39.37 7.38 -3.80
N ALA A 888 38.31 6.76 -3.30
CA ALA A 888 37.84 6.90 -1.92
C ALA A 888 38.13 5.62 -1.14
N GLN A 889 38.69 5.75 0.07
CA GLN A 889 38.98 4.64 0.97
C GLN A 889 38.59 4.99 2.40
N LEU A 890 37.71 4.20 3.00
CA LEU A 890 37.34 4.25 4.41
C LEU A 890 37.99 3.04 5.11
N THR A 891 38.79 3.28 6.14
CA THR A 891 39.57 2.24 6.82
C THR A 891 39.61 2.39 8.34
N ARG A 892 39.89 1.29 9.03
CA ARG A 892 39.71 1.15 10.50
C ARG A 892 38.26 1.43 10.93
N VAL A 893 37.28 0.95 10.18
CA VAL A 893 35.88 1.00 10.61
C VAL A 893 35.70 0.03 11.78
N ASP A 894 34.98 0.47 12.81
CA ASP A 894 34.57 -0.40 13.91
C ASP A 894 33.33 -1.20 13.45
N GLU A 895 33.41 -2.54 13.52
CA GLU A 895 32.34 -3.44 13.06
C GLU A 895 31.15 -3.44 14.03
N ASP A 896 31.30 -2.91 15.26
CA ASP A 896 30.23 -2.71 16.25
C ASP A 896 29.35 -1.45 15.98
N LEU A 897 29.57 -0.72 14.88
CA LEU A 897 28.78 0.45 14.49
C LEU A 897 27.37 0.07 13.94
N PRO A 898 26.40 1.01 13.93
CA PRO A 898 25.14 0.82 13.20
C PRO A 898 25.38 0.81 11.68
N GLU A 899 24.41 0.32 10.91
CA GLU A 899 24.50 0.27 9.46
C GLU A 899 24.62 1.65 8.80
N MET A 900 25.31 1.71 7.66
CA MET A 900 25.70 2.94 6.96
C MET A 900 24.75 3.22 5.77
N PRO A 901 23.94 4.29 5.77
CA PRO A 901 22.93 4.51 4.72
C PRO A 901 23.46 4.50 3.28
N ARG A 902 24.69 4.96 3.09
CA ARG A 902 25.32 5.21 1.79
C ARG A 902 26.83 5.15 1.95
N PHE A 903 27.56 4.60 0.98
CA PHE A 903 29.01 4.78 0.89
C PHE A 903 29.36 5.47 -0.42
N GLY A 904 29.68 6.76 -0.35
CA GLY A 904 29.84 7.56 -1.56
C GLY A 904 30.49 8.92 -1.35
N THR A 905 30.25 9.79 -2.33
CA THR A 905 30.76 11.15 -2.38
C THR A 905 29.69 12.13 -2.86
N ILE A 906 29.73 13.36 -2.36
CA ILE A 906 28.84 14.45 -2.76
C ILE A 906 29.65 15.55 -3.47
N LEU A 907 29.07 16.12 -4.52
CA LEU A 907 29.59 17.22 -5.32
C LEU A 907 28.50 18.31 -5.46
N THR A 908 28.94 19.56 -5.60
CA THR A 908 28.11 20.72 -5.92
C THR A 908 28.53 21.25 -7.28
N LEU A 909 27.64 21.22 -8.27
CA LEU A 909 27.87 21.73 -9.62
C LEU A 909 27.06 23.03 -9.85
N PRO A 910 27.43 23.86 -10.85
CA PRO A 910 26.58 24.97 -11.30
C PRO A 910 25.18 24.49 -11.72
N GLY A 911 24.14 25.23 -11.35
CA GLY A 911 22.74 24.91 -11.68
C GLY A 911 22.41 24.91 -13.18
N ASP A 912 23.29 25.48 -14.02
CA ASP A 912 23.14 25.49 -15.47
C ASP A 912 23.75 24.26 -16.17
N LEU A 913 24.30 23.29 -15.44
CA LEU A 913 24.57 21.93 -15.93
C LEU A 913 23.31 21.06 -15.80
N ASP A 914 22.21 21.52 -16.41
CA ASP A 914 20.85 21.04 -16.17
C ASP A 914 20.42 19.85 -17.07
N GLN A 915 21.21 19.47 -18.08
CA GLN A 915 20.93 18.33 -18.96
C GLN A 915 21.68 17.09 -18.48
N ALA A 916 20.96 16.03 -18.11
CA ALA A 916 21.53 14.75 -17.70
C ALA A 916 21.40 13.67 -18.78
N GLU A 917 22.49 12.93 -19.03
CA GLU A 917 22.54 11.78 -19.92
C GLU A 917 23.32 10.65 -19.26
N TRP A 918 22.80 9.42 -19.21
CA TRP A 918 23.50 8.30 -18.57
C TRP A 918 23.36 6.98 -19.31
N TYR A 919 24.36 6.11 -19.16
CA TYR A 919 24.28 4.69 -19.50
C TYR A 919 24.29 3.86 -18.21
N GLY A 920 23.12 3.33 -17.85
CA GLY A 920 22.84 2.72 -16.55
C GLY A 920 21.38 2.29 -16.46
N ARG A 921 20.87 1.96 -15.27
CA ARG A 921 19.45 1.62 -15.12
C ARG A 921 18.55 2.85 -15.22
N GLY A 922 17.41 2.71 -15.90
CA GLY A 922 16.43 3.78 -16.02
C GLY A 922 15.16 3.38 -16.78
N PRO A 923 14.32 4.36 -17.17
CA PRO A 923 14.49 5.80 -16.92
C PRO A 923 14.14 6.22 -15.48
N HIS A 924 13.28 5.48 -14.77
CA HIS A 924 12.82 5.79 -13.42
C HIS A 924 13.87 5.49 -12.32
N GLU A 925 13.66 6.02 -11.11
CA GLU A 925 14.56 5.80 -9.97
C GLU A 925 14.52 4.36 -9.45
N ASN A 926 15.69 3.85 -9.05
CA ASN A 926 15.90 2.44 -8.72
C ASN A 926 17.03 2.27 -7.68
N TYR A 927 16.83 1.32 -6.77
CA TYR A 927 17.62 1.08 -5.57
C TYR A 927 18.16 -0.35 -5.53
N TRP A 928 19.03 -0.68 -4.57
CA TRP A 928 19.71 -1.97 -4.52
C TRP A 928 18.75 -3.17 -4.53
N ASP A 929 17.63 -3.03 -3.81
CA ASP A 929 16.52 -3.96 -3.60
C ASP A 929 15.27 -3.68 -4.48
N ARG A 930 15.30 -2.66 -5.34
CA ARG A 930 14.18 -2.28 -6.24
C ARG A 930 14.70 -1.76 -7.58
N ARG A 931 14.97 -2.66 -8.53
CA ARG A 931 15.65 -2.32 -9.80
C ARG A 931 15.45 -3.29 -10.97
N THR A 932 14.63 -4.33 -10.82
CA THR A 932 14.37 -5.28 -11.91
C THR A 932 13.51 -4.66 -13.02
N GLY A 933 12.63 -3.71 -12.70
CA GLY A 933 11.82 -2.94 -13.65
C GLY A 933 12.60 -1.88 -14.43
N ALA A 934 13.79 -1.50 -13.94
CA ALA A 934 14.69 -0.56 -14.59
C ALA A 934 15.74 -1.30 -15.43
N ALA A 935 15.54 -1.36 -16.75
CA ALA A 935 16.51 -1.93 -17.69
C ALA A 935 17.75 -1.04 -17.81
N VAL A 936 18.89 -1.62 -18.21
CA VAL A 936 20.10 -0.86 -18.53
C VAL A 936 19.98 -0.30 -19.95
N GLY A 937 20.06 1.01 -20.10
CA GLY A 937 19.97 1.69 -21.39
C GLY A 937 20.69 3.04 -21.40
N ARG A 938 20.70 3.70 -22.57
CA ARG A 938 21.11 5.10 -22.72
C ARG A 938 19.87 5.98 -22.50
N HIS A 939 19.93 6.89 -21.52
CA HIS A 939 18.79 7.69 -21.09
C HIS A 939 19.16 9.18 -21.00
N THR A 940 18.18 10.06 -21.18
CA THR A 940 18.31 11.52 -21.08
C THR A 940 17.14 12.11 -20.31
N ALA A 941 17.39 13.07 -19.41
CA ALA A 941 16.37 13.86 -18.73
C ALA A 941 16.98 15.20 -18.25
N PRO A 942 16.21 16.28 -18.09
CA PRO A 942 16.68 17.45 -17.36
C PRO A 942 16.78 17.12 -15.85
N VAL A 943 17.70 17.77 -15.13
CA VAL A 943 17.94 17.56 -13.69
C VAL A 943 16.69 17.83 -12.84
N SER A 944 15.79 18.70 -13.31
CA SER A 944 14.48 18.96 -12.68
C SER A 944 13.52 17.76 -12.68
N GLU A 945 13.71 16.78 -13.58
CA GLU A 945 12.86 15.58 -13.71
C GLU A 945 13.53 14.32 -13.13
N LEU A 946 14.73 14.42 -12.56
CA LEU A 946 15.42 13.27 -11.96
C LEU A 946 14.89 12.87 -10.59
N ALA A 947 14.27 13.81 -9.85
CA ALA A 947 13.53 13.57 -8.60
C ALA A 947 12.07 13.18 -8.86
N HIS A 948 11.54 12.28 -8.04
CA HIS A 948 10.12 11.97 -7.97
C HIS A 948 9.44 12.80 -6.85
N PRO A 949 8.30 13.48 -7.13
CA PRO A 949 7.66 14.40 -6.19
C PRO A 949 6.79 13.69 -5.14
N TYR A 950 7.42 12.85 -4.31
CA TYR A 950 6.76 12.23 -3.15
C TYR A 950 6.14 13.29 -2.23
N VAL A 951 4.87 13.10 -1.84
CA VAL A 951 4.07 14.01 -0.98
C VAL A 951 4.91 14.62 0.16
N ARG A 952 5.55 13.74 0.94
CA ARG A 952 6.57 14.11 1.94
C ARG A 952 7.97 14.04 1.33
N PRO A 953 8.77 15.13 1.36
CA PRO A 953 10.16 15.14 0.87
C PRO A 953 11.06 14.09 1.54
N GLN A 954 11.83 13.35 0.73
CA GLN A 954 12.72 12.25 1.15
C GLN A 954 13.81 11.96 0.10
N GLU A 955 14.67 10.97 0.32
CA GLU A 955 15.63 10.50 -0.70
C GLU A 955 14.88 10.02 -1.96
N THR A 956 15.33 10.50 -3.12
CA THR A 956 14.73 10.24 -4.42
C THR A 956 15.79 10.39 -5.53
N GLY A 957 15.50 9.85 -6.71
CA GLY A 957 16.27 10.08 -7.92
C GLY A 957 17.51 9.21 -8.07
N THR A 958 17.72 8.21 -7.19
CA THR A 958 18.82 7.26 -7.33
C THR A 958 18.69 6.46 -8.63
N ARG A 959 19.77 6.33 -9.40
CA ARG A 959 19.93 5.42 -10.54
C ARG A 959 21.12 4.48 -10.25
N SER A 960 20.87 3.18 -10.20
CA SER A 960 21.88 2.15 -9.90
C SER A 960 22.56 1.60 -11.15
N ASP A 961 23.58 0.75 -10.96
CA ASP A 961 24.36 0.07 -12.00
C ASP A 961 24.83 1.00 -13.15
N THR A 962 25.14 2.26 -12.87
CA THR A 962 25.49 3.26 -13.90
C THR A 962 26.95 3.15 -14.29
N ARG A 963 27.21 3.00 -15.59
CA ARG A 963 28.56 2.97 -16.19
C ARG A 963 29.11 4.39 -16.35
N TRP A 964 28.29 5.32 -16.84
CA TRP A 964 28.63 6.74 -16.92
C TRP A 964 27.41 7.65 -16.86
N LEU A 965 27.61 8.89 -16.40
CA LEU A 965 26.65 10.00 -16.35
C LEU A 965 27.34 11.28 -16.85
N ALA A 966 26.75 11.98 -17.81
CA ALA A 966 27.09 13.34 -18.16
C ALA A 966 26.06 14.32 -17.57
N LEU A 967 26.55 15.45 -17.06
CA LEU A 967 25.76 16.64 -16.72
C LEU A 967 26.31 17.82 -17.51
N THR A 968 25.49 18.42 -18.36
CA THR A 968 25.92 19.42 -19.37
C THR A 968 25.01 20.65 -19.40
N ASP A 969 25.57 21.79 -19.80
CA ASP A 969 24.80 22.96 -20.19
C ASP A 969 24.34 22.87 -21.65
N GLY A 970 23.45 23.78 -22.07
CA GLY A 970 22.92 23.86 -23.44
C GLY A 970 23.95 24.08 -24.57
N SER A 971 25.25 24.14 -24.29
CA SER A 971 26.33 24.09 -25.30
C SER A 971 26.98 22.71 -25.45
N GLY A 972 26.63 21.74 -24.61
CA GLY A 972 27.34 20.46 -24.46
C GLY A 972 28.63 20.57 -23.64
N THR A 973 28.88 21.70 -22.98
CA THR A 973 29.98 21.82 -22.00
C THR A 973 29.52 21.23 -20.68
N GLY A 974 30.36 20.46 -19.98
CA GLY A 974 29.91 19.84 -18.73
C GLY A 974 30.89 18.89 -18.07
N LEU A 975 30.35 17.99 -17.25
CA LEU A 975 31.08 17.02 -16.43
C LEU A 975 30.56 15.61 -16.66
N LEU A 976 31.46 14.70 -17.05
CA LEU A 976 31.21 13.27 -17.19
C LEU A 976 31.79 12.51 -15.99
N VAL A 977 30.94 11.74 -15.32
CA VAL A 977 31.29 10.70 -14.35
C VAL A 977 31.43 9.36 -15.09
N THR A 978 32.45 8.56 -14.79
CA THR A 978 32.57 7.18 -15.29
C THR A 978 32.90 6.23 -14.14
N GLY A 979 32.06 5.24 -13.89
CA GLY A 979 32.27 4.22 -12.86
C GLY A 979 33.39 3.24 -13.23
N LEU A 980 33.92 2.52 -12.23
CA LEU A 980 34.98 1.53 -12.42
C LEU A 980 34.68 0.25 -11.60
N PRO A 981 33.78 -0.64 -12.08
CA PRO A 981 33.10 -0.62 -13.38
C PRO A 981 31.80 0.20 -13.39
N THR A 982 31.14 0.38 -12.24
CA THR A 982 29.86 1.11 -12.11
C THR A 982 29.83 1.94 -10.83
N VAL A 983 28.87 2.86 -10.77
CA VAL A 983 28.47 3.66 -9.60
C VAL A 983 26.94 3.70 -9.50
N SER A 984 26.41 4.14 -8.37
CA SER A 984 25.04 4.71 -8.31
C SER A 984 25.13 6.23 -8.25
N PHE A 985 24.11 6.94 -8.75
CA PHE A 985 24.06 8.40 -8.66
C PHE A 985 22.66 8.93 -8.35
N SER A 986 22.59 10.14 -7.81
CA SER A 986 21.42 11.02 -7.93
C SER A 986 21.92 12.44 -8.19
N ALA A 987 21.23 13.20 -9.04
CA ALA A 987 21.61 14.56 -9.43
C ALA A 987 20.38 15.46 -9.35
N LEU A 988 20.33 16.37 -8.37
CA LEU A 988 19.10 17.06 -7.94
C LEU A 988 19.34 18.58 -7.79
N PRO A 989 18.33 19.44 -8.03
CA PRO A 989 18.42 20.90 -7.80
C PRO A 989 18.16 21.30 -6.32
N TYR A 990 18.41 20.37 -5.40
CA TYR A 990 18.15 20.45 -3.96
C TYR A 990 19.37 19.88 -3.22
N THR A 991 19.70 20.34 -2.00
CA THR A 991 20.70 19.63 -1.17
C THR A 991 20.05 18.61 -0.25
N LEU A 992 20.87 17.73 0.34
CA LEU A 992 20.43 16.71 1.27
C LEU A 992 19.57 17.28 2.42
N GLU A 993 19.87 18.50 2.86
CA GLU A 993 19.16 19.22 3.93
C GLU A 993 17.78 19.75 3.52
N ASP A 994 17.52 19.94 2.22
CA ASP A 994 16.18 20.31 1.74
C ASP A 994 15.23 19.10 1.87
N LEU A 995 15.75 17.87 1.77
CA LEU A 995 14.98 16.63 1.84
C LEU A 995 14.97 16.02 3.26
N ASP A 996 16.08 16.10 3.99
CA ASP A 996 16.28 15.47 5.31
C ASP A 996 15.65 16.26 6.47
N ALA A 997 14.44 15.84 6.91
CA ALA A 997 13.75 16.41 8.07
C ALA A 997 14.44 16.13 9.44
N GLY A 998 15.44 15.24 9.48
CA GLY A 998 16.23 14.93 10.66
C GLY A 998 15.73 13.74 11.48
N GLU A 999 15.95 13.78 12.79
CA GLU A 999 15.73 12.64 13.71
C GLU A 999 14.26 12.19 13.84
N ARG A 1000 13.30 12.95 13.32
CA ARG A 1000 11.86 12.69 13.37
C ARG A 1000 11.19 13.14 12.08
N LYS A 1001 10.06 12.51 11.71
CA LYS A 1001 9.15 13.07 10.70
C LYS A 1001 8.69 14.46 11.14
N ALA A 1002 8.36 15.31 10.17
CA ALA A 1002 7.83 16.65 10.36
C ALA A 1002 6.77 16.94 9.28
N GLN A 1003 5.81 17.81 9.57
CA GLN A 1003 4.84 18.29 8.58
C GLN A 1003 5.60 19.05 7.50
N ARG A 1004 5.71 18.47 6.30
CA ARG A 1004 6.54 18.97 5.19
C ARG A 1004 6.03 18.45 3.85
N HIS A 1005 5.92 19.33 2.88
CA HIS A 1005 5.28 19.05 1.59
C HIS A 1005 6.21 19.27 0.41
N TRP A 1006 6.09 18.49 -0.67
CA TRP A 1006 6.93 18.65 -1.87
C TRP A 1006 6.88 20.08 -2.45
N ALA A 1007 5.69 20.70 -2.46
CA ALA A 1007 5.47 22.07 -2.91
C ALA A 1007 6.20 23.16 -2.07
N GLU A 1008 6.82 22.77 -0.96
CA GLU A 1008 7.70 23.65 -0.16
C GLU A 1008 9.14 23.72 -0.66
N LEU A 1009 9.58 22.74 -1.46
CA LEU A 1009 10.95 22.70 -1.96
C LEU A 1009 11.17 23.79 -3.02
N VAL A 1010 12.27 24.53 -2.87
CA VAL A 1010 12.68 25.58 -3.81
C VAL A 1010 13.93 25.10 -4.54
N PRO A 1011 13.88 24.87 -5.87
CA PRO A 1011 15.06 24.56 -6.67
C PRO A 1011 16.13 25.64 -6.51
N ARG A 1012 17.39 25.22 -6.46
CA ARG A 1012 18.55 26.10 -6.26
C ARG A 1012 19.33 26.31 -7.55
N ASP A 1013 20.14 27.37 -7.59
CA ASP A 1013 21.11 27.65 -8.67
C ASP A 1013 22.34 26.70 -8.65
N GLU A 1014 22.20 25.50 -8.07
CA GLU A 1014 23.24 24.47 -7.91
C GLU A 1014 22.66 23.07 -8.12
N VAL A 1015 23.42 22.17 -8.75
CA VAL A 1015 23.09 20.73 -8.82
C VAL A 1015 23.89 20.00 -7.74
N THR A 1016 23.18 19.34 -6.82
CA THR A 1016 23.76 18.37 -5.89
C THR A 1016 23.90 17.05 -6.62
N LEU A 1017 25.13 16.59 -6.81
CA LEU A 1017 25.44 15.29 -7.40
C LEU A 1017 25.99 14.35 -6.32
N HIS A 1018 25.30 13.25 -6.10
CA HIS A 1018 25.80 12.09 -5.37
C HIS A 1018 26.45 11.10 -6.35
N VAL A 1019 27.67 10.65 -6.04
CA VAL A 1019 28.34 9.54 -6.75
C VAL A 1019 28.74 8.51 -5.69
N ASP A 1020 28.03 7.39 -5.70
CA ASP A 1020 28.10 6.36 -4.67
C ASP A 1020 28.73 5.06 -5.20
N HIS A 1021 29.44 4.37 -4.33
CA HIS A 1021 29.72 2.94 -4.53
C HIS A 1021 28.42 2.14 -4.46
N LEU A 1022 27.64 2.41 -3.40
CA LEU A 1022 26.43 1.69 -3.05
C LEU A 1022 25.62 2.52 -2.05
N GLN A 1023 24.30 2.30 -2.05
CA GLN A 1023 23.35 2.82 -1.08
C GLN A 1023 22.57 1.64 -0.50
N GLN A 1024 22.16 1.72 0.76
CA GLN A 1024 21.28 0.73 1.38
C GLN A 1024 19.94 0.64 0.63
N GLY A 1025 19.28 -0.52 0.70
CA GLY A 1025 17.94 -0.71 0.15
C GLY A 1025 16.88 0.25 0.73
N VAL A 1026 15.71 0.31 0.11
CA VAL A 1026 14.55 1.07 0.61
C VAL A 1026 13.70 0.28 1.61
N GLY A 1027 13.74 -1.05 1.57
CA GLY A 1027 12.89 -1.90 2.39
C GLY A 1027 11.42 -1.81 2.00
N GLY A 1028 10.51 -2.11 2.93
CA GLY A 1028 9.06 -2.08 2.70
C GLY A 1028 8.31 -3.37 3.01
N ASP A 1029 8.89 -4.32 3.78
CA ASP A 1029 8.08 -5.42 4.34
C ASP A 1029 6.91 -4.85 5.16
N ASP A 1030 7.22 -3.83 5.98
CA ASP A 1030 6.33 -2.97 6.75
C ASP A 1030 6.98 -1.57 6.84
N SER A 1031 6.28 -0.55 7.39
CA SER A 1031 6.84 0.79 7.63
C SER A 1031 6.83 1.22 9.11
N TRP A 1032 6.89 0.27 10.05
CA TRP A 1032 6.85 0.51 11.50
C TRP A 1032 7.87 -0.31 12.32
N GLY A 1033 8.66 -1.17 11.67
CA GLY A 1033 9.75 -1.91 12.30
C GLY A 1033 10.71 -2.64 11.34
N ALA A 1034 10.35 -2.85 10.08
CA ALA A 1034 11.20 -3.47 9.07
C ALA A 1034 12.41 -2.62 8.71
N VAL A 1035 13.54 -3.31 8.64
CA VAL A 1035 14.75 -2.84 7.95
C VAL A 1035 14.82 -3.51 6.58
N PRO A 1036 15.52 -2.91 5.59
CA PRO A 1036 15.90 -3.63 4.37
C PRO A 1036 16.58 -4.96 4.71
N HIS A 1037 16.42 -5.99 3.87
CA HIS A 1037 16.98 -7.31 4.19
C HIS A 1037 18.51 -7.27 4.28
N HIS A 1038 19.09 -8.28 4.94
CA HIS A 1038 20.50 -8.26 5.36
C HIS A 1038 21.47 -8.16 4.17
N GLU A 1039 21.11 -8.76 3.04
CA GLU A 1039 21.79 -8.70 1.73
C GLU A 1039 21.76 -7.32 1.08
N TYR A 1040 20.82 -6.44 1.45
CA TYR A 1040 20.65 -5.07 0.96
C TYR A 1040 21.05 -4.01 2.00
N THR A 1041 21.62 -4.44 3.13
CA THR A 1041 22.04 -3.59 4.25
C THR A 1041 23.54 -3.31 4.20
N LEU A 1042 23.93 -2.04 4.41
CA LEU A 1042 25.32 -1.60 4.33
C LEU A 1042 26.01 -1.69 5.70
N TRP A 1043 26.37 -2.91 6.09
CA TRP A 1043 27.08 -3.18 7.34
C TRP A 1043 28.47 -2.50 7.39
N PRO A 1044 28.88 -1.97 8.56
CA PRO A 1044 30.14 -1.26 8.73
C PRO A 1044 31.35 -2.18 8.50
N ARG A 1045 32.27 -1.74 7.64
CA ARG A 1045 33.54 -2.41 7.32
C ARG A 1045 34.47 -1.46 6.56
N ASP A 1046 35.74 -1.84 6.45
CA ASP A 1046 36.68 -1.15 5.55
C ASP A 1046 36.20 -1.26 4.08
N MET A 1047 36.07 -0.13 3.40
CA MET A 1047 35.46 -0.02 2.07
C MET A 1047 36.23 0.94 1.16
N SER A 1048 36.24 0.65 -0.15
CA SER A 1048 36.89 1.52 -1.14
C SER A 1048 36.20 1.47 -2.49
N PHE A 1049 36.09 2.61 -3.18
CA PHE A 1049 35.61 2.66 -4.56
C PHE A 1049 36.40 3.68 -5.38
N ARG A 1050 36.27 3.57 -6.71
CA ARG A 1050 36.95 4.45 -7.68
C ARG A 1050 36.00 4.83 -8.81
N TYR A 1051 36.12 6.06 -9.29
CA TYR A 1051 35.46 6.53 -10.51
C TYR A 1051 36.31 7.63 -11.17
N LEU A 1052 35.89 8.08 -12.35
CA LEU A 1052 36.52 9.15 -13.11
C LEU A 1052 35.59 10.37 -13.16
N LEU A 1053 36.17 11.57 -13.09
CA LEU A 1053 35.55 12.83 -13.49
C LEU A 1053 36.26 13.37 -14.72
N ARG A 1054 35.51 13.85 -15.71
CA ARG A 1054 36.03 14.30 -17.00
C ARG A 1054 35.32 15.57 -17.50
N PRO A 1055 36.04 16.65 -17.84
CA PRO A 1055 35.45 17.79 -18.52
C PRO A 1055 34.98 17.40 -19.93
N LEU A 1056 33.73 17.70 -20.26
CA LEU A 1056 33.16 17.60 -21.60
C LEU A 1056 33.24 18.97 -22.30
N ARG A 1057 33.58 18.95 -23.59
CA ARG A 1057 33.65 20.12 -24.49
C ARG A 1057 32.48 20.07 -25.50
N PRO A 1058 32.05 21.23 -26.04
CA PRO A 1058 31.03 21.28 -27.08
C PRO A 1058 31.34 20.36 -28.27
N GLY A 1059 30.48 19.35 -28.47
CA GLY A 1059 30.63 18.36 -29.53
C GLY A 1059 31.35 17.05 -29.15
N ASP A 1060 31.77 16.88 -27.89
CA ASP A 1060 32.15 15.57 -27.35
C ASP A 1060 30.90 14.67 -27.25
N ASP A 1061 31.04 13.37 -27.57
CA ASP A 1061 30.01 12.34 -27.29
C ASP A 1061 30.33 11.66 -25.95
N PRO A 1062 29.47 11.79 -24.91
CA PRO A 1062 29.69 11.19 -23.61
C PRO A 1062 30.06 9.70 -23.64
N ALA A 1063 29.45 8.92 -24.54
CA ALA A 1063 29.73 7.49 -24.68
C ALA A 1063 31.16 7.22 -25.19
N GLN A 1064 31.65 8.03 -26.14
CA GLN A 1064 33.02 7.90 -26.66
C GLN A 1064 34.07 8.38 -25.64
N VAL A 1065 33.78 9.45 -24.91
CA VAL A 1065 34.66 9.96 -23.86
C VAL A 1065 34.73 9.00 -22.67
N ALA A 1066 33.61 8.39 -22.26
CA ALA A 1066 33.57 7.37 -21.20
C ALA A 1066 34.49 6.18 -21.52
N ARG A 1067 34.37 5.61 -22.74
CA ARG A 1067 35.20 4.49 -23.23
C ARG A 1067 36.69 4.79 -23.27
N THR A 1068 37.10 6.05 -23.47
CA THR A 1068 38.51 6.40 -23.66
C THR A 1068 39.36 5.98 -22.45
N PRO A 1069 40.45 5.20 -22.60
CA PRO A 1069 41.27 4.78 -21.47
C PRO A 1069 42.00 5.94 -20.80
N VAL A 1070 42.15 5.85 -19.49
CA VAL A 1070 42.99 6.76 -18.70
C VAL A 1070 44.47 6.45 -19.01
N PRO A 1071 45.24 7.36 -19.62
CA PRO A 1071 46.63 7.07 -20.00
C PRO A 1071 47.50 6.73 -18.77
N ASP A 1072 48.36 5.71 -18.90
CA ASP A 1072 49.26 5.12 -17.87
C ASP A 1072 48.58 4.29 -16.73
N ALA A 1073 47.27 3.99 -16.77
CA ALA A 1073 46.54 3.44 -15.60
C ALA A 1073 47.00 2.04 -15.15
N ASP A 1074 47.42 1.17 -16.08
CA ASP A 1074 47.64 -0.26 -15.85
C ASP A 1074 48.79 -0.59 -14.88
N ALA A 1075 49.69 0.35 -14.62
CA ALA A 1075 50.83 0.16 -13.73
C ALA A 1075 50.45 -0.15 -12.27
N ALA A 1076 49.23 0.21 -11.84
CA ALA A 1076 48.73 -0.07 -10.49
C ALA A 1076 47.91 -1.38 -10.40
N ALA A 1077 47.15 -1.72 -11.46
CA ALA A 1077 46.27 -2.88 -11.47
C ALA A 1077 47.02 -4.20 -11.25
N ALA A 1078 48.23 -4.31 -11.80
CA ALA A 1078 49.09 -5.50 -11.70
C ALA A 1078 49.52 -5.87 -10.27
N VAL A 1079 49.34 -4.99 -9.28
CA VAL A 1079 49.77 -5.23 -7.88
C VAL A 1079 48.62 -5.68 -6.97
N MET A 1080 47.36 -5.38 -7.32
CA MET A 1080 46.17 -5.73 -6.52
C MET A 1080 45.41 -6.97 -7.01
N GLY A 1081 45.93 -7.71 -8.00
CA GLY A 1081 45.35 -8.95 -8.56
C GLY A 1081 45.32 -10.17 -7.61
N ARG A 1082 45.18 -9.96 -6.29
CA ARG A 1082 44.94 -10.97 -5.25
C ARG A 1082 44.01 -10.45 -4.14
N SER A 1083 42.93 -9.78 -4.51
CA SER A 1083 41.75 -9.64 -3.64
C SER A 1083 40.49 -9.96 -4.44
N LEU A 1084 39.65 -10.82 -3.86
CA LEU A 1084 38.26 -11.16 -4.21
C LEU A 1084 37.81 -10.85 -5.65
N ALA A 1085 37.86 -11.86 -6.51
CA ALA A 1085 36.91 -11.94 -7.62
C ALA A 1085 35.51 -12.13 -7.03
N PHE A 1086 34.64 -11.12 -7.18
CA PHE A 1086 33.22 -11.26 -6.90
C PHE A 1086 32.55 -11.93 -8.09
N ASP A 1087 32.43 -13.26 -8.03
CA ASP A 1087 31.44 -13.98 -8.84
C ASP A 1087 30.03 -13.48 -8.49
N HIS A 1088 29.13 -13.45 -9.47
CA HIS A 1088 27.70 -13.21 -9.27
C HIS A 1088 27.07 -14.40 -8.52
N PHE A 1089 27.20 -14.42 -7.19
CA PHE A 1089 26.58 -15.42 -6.31
C PHE A 1089 25.07 -15.17 -6.10
N GLY A 1090 24.33 -14.94 -7.19
CA GLY A 1090 22.86 -14.82 -7.19
C GLY A 1090 22.13 -16.16 -7.36
N GLU A 1091 22.67 -17.09 -8.16
CA GLU A 1091 21.90 -18.28 -8.60
C GLU A 1091 22.30 -19.61 -7.96
N ARG A 1092 23.36 -19.65 -7.13
CA ARG A 1092 23.87 -20.90 -6.54
C ARG A 1092 24.49 -20.74 -5.15
N ASN A 1093 23.67 -20.57 -4.10
CA ASN A 1093 24.09 -21.02 -2.76
C ASN A 1093 23.02 -21.26 -1.66
N LEU A 1094 21.72 -21.06 -1.91
CA LEU A 1094 20.68 -21.37 -0.90
C LEU A 1094 20.73 -22.85 -0.44
N VAL A 1095 21.08 -23.76 -1.36
CA VAL A 1095 21.09 -25.21 -1.13
C VAL A 1095 22.27 -25.69 -0.25
N GLU A 1096 23.47 -25.11 -0.35
CA GLU A 1096 24.62 -25.57 0.46
C GLU A 1096 24.66 -24.97 1.87
N HIS A 1097 24.11 -23.77 2.10
CA HIS A 1097 24.12 -23.17 3.44
C HIS A 1097 23.16 -23.89 4.40
N LEU A 1098 22.00 -24.35 3.90
CA LEU A 1098 21.02 -25.14 4.67
C LEU A 1098 21.52 -26.57 5.00
N ALA A 1099 22.55 -27.07 4.31
CA ALA A 1099 23.08 -28.43 4.51
C ALA A 1099 23.92 -28.61 5.81
N ARG A 1100 24.09 -27.56 6.63
CA ARG A 1100 24.94 -27.58 7.83
C ARG A 1100 24.20 -27.17 9.09
N GLY A 1101 23.18 -27.95 9.47
CA GLY A 1101 22.38 -27.77 10.68
C GLY A 1101 23.21 -27.51 11.94
N ARG A 1102 23.34 -26.23 12.30
CA ARG A 1102 23.87 -25.72 13.56
C ARG A 1102 22.86 -24.70 14.08
N PRO A 1103 22.39 -24.80 15.33
CA PRO A 1103 21.56 -23.76 15.91
C PRO A 1103 22.40 -22.49 16.06
N VAL A 1104 21.84 -21.36 15.63
CA VAL A 1104 22.30 -20.02 16.00
C VAL A 1104 21.39 -19.56 17.14
N GLU A 1105 21.95 -19.31 18.32
CA GLU A 1105 21.22 -18.65 19.40
C GLU A 1105 21.07 -17.17 19.07
N VAL A 1106 19.97 -16.82 18.40
CA VAL A 1106 19.54 -15.41 18.30
C VAL A 1106 19.01 -15.00 19.66
N VAL A 1107 19.75 -14.14 20.36
CA VAL A 1107 19.31 -13.54 21.61
C VAL A 1107 18.35 -12.39 21.28
N PRO A 1108 17.06 -12.44 21.68
CA PRO A 1108 16.14 -11.34 21.41
C PRO A 1108 16.52 -10.10 22.22
N ALA A 1109 16.67 -8.96 21.54
CA ALA A 1109 16.61 -7.66 22.22
C ALA A 1109 15.16 -7.44 22.69
N SER A 1110 14.99 -7.10 23.97
CA SER A 1110 13.67 -7.18 24.62
C SER A 1110 12.77 -5.97 24.33
N SER A 1111 11.81 -6.13 23.41
CA SER A 1111 10.51 -5.44 23.48
C SER A 1111 9.59 -6.24 24.40
N SER A 1112 9.26 -5.69 25.57
CA SER A 1112 8.49 -6.42 26.59
C SER A 1112 7.03 -5.95 26.67
N LEU A 1113 6.10 -6.80 26.22
CA LEU A 1113 4.96 -7.31 27.01
C LEU A 1113 3.94 -8.02 26.10
N TYR A 1114 4.07 -9.35 25.91
CA TYR A 1114 2.94 -10.23 25.59
C TYR A 1114 3.31 -11.72 25.79
N SER A 1115 3.23 -12.22 27.03
CA SER A 1115 2.92 -13.64 27.34
C SER A 1115 2.64 -13.82 28.84
N ALA A 1116 1.64 -14.63 29.20
CA ALA A 1116 1.59 -15.46 30.42
C ALA A 1116 0.24 -16.19 30.61
N ALA A 1117 -0.02 -17.24 29.83
CA ALA A 1117 -0.89 -18.34 30.24
C ALA A 1117 -0.43 -19.63 29.53
N GLY A 1118 -0.47 -20.80 30.13
CA GLY A 1118 -0.89 -21.10 31.51
C GLY A 1118 -1.09 -22.60 31.75
N ASP A 1119 -0.24 -23.43 31.13
CA ASP A 1119 -0.52 -24.84 30.90
C ASP A 1119 -0.15 -25.70 32.12
N ASP A 1120 -1.14 -26.35 32.75
CA ASP A 1120 -0.96 -27.12 33.99
C ASP A 1120 -1.78 -28.43 34.00
N GLY A 1121 -1.24 -29.44 33.32
CA GLY A 1121 -1.38 -30.84 33.73
C GLY A 1121 -2.42 -31.71 33.02
N LEU A 1122 -1.92 -32.69 32.26
CA LEU A 1122 -2.09 -34.10 32.62
C LEU A 1122 -0.98 -34.98 32.02
N VAL A 1123 -0.76 -36.16 32.61
CA VAL A 1123 0.44 -37.00 32.40
C VAL A 1123 0.04 -38.46 32.17
N ASP A 1124 0.51 -39.06 31.07
CA ASP A 1124 1.10 -40.41 31.07
C ASP A 1124 1.76 -40.75 29.72
N GLY A 1125 2.96 -41.36 29.73
CA GLY A 1125 3.71 -41.70 28.50
C GLY A 1125 5.18 -42.09 28.76
N VAL A 1126 5.47 -43.38 28.90
CA VAL A 1126 6.70 -43.88 29.56
C VAL A 1126 7.63 -44.74 28.66
N ARG A 1127 8.95 -44.45 28.71
CA ARG A 1127 10.18 -45.23 28.30
C ARG A 1127 10.90 -44.90 26.97
N GLY A 1128 12.24 -44.81 27.07
CA GLY A 1128 13.25 -44.92 25.98
C GLY A 1128 14.36 -43.86 26.10
N SER A 1129 15.61 -44.05 26.59
CA SER A 1129 16.59 -45.18 26.60
C SER A 1129 17.27 -45.41 25.23
N ILE A 1130 18.60 -45.41 25.03
CA ILE A 1130 19.78 -45.08 25.87
C ILE A 1130 21.05 -44.93 24.98
N ASP A 1131 22.06 -44.13 25.38
CA ASP A 1131 23.47 -44.09 24.92
C ASP A 1131 23.79 -43.99 23.39
N SER A 1132 25.01 -43.71 22.89
CA SER A 1132 26.36 -43.69 23.51
C SER A 1132 27.36 -42.74 22.82
N ALA A 1133 28.36 -42.26 23.58
CA ALA A 1133 29.79 -42.10 23.21
C ALA A 1133 30.19 -41.31 21.92
N ARG A 1134 31.18 -40.39 21.92
CA ARG A 1134 32.43 -40.29 22.70
C ARG A 1134 33.07 -38.89 22.58
N ARG A 1135 33.80 -38.45 23.62
CA ARG A 1135 34.98 -37.55 23.53
C ARG A 1135 36.11 -38.17 24.36
N SER A 1136 37.36 -37.74 24.17
CA SER A 1136 38.54 -38.38 24.78
C SER A 1136 39.65 -37.40 25.15
N LEU A 1137 40.40 -37.73 26.23
CA LEU A 1137 41.59 -37.02 26.76
C LEU A 1137 41.25 -35.70 27.49
N ALA A 1138 41.81 -35.36 28.66
CA ALA A 1138 42.83 -36.03 29.49
C ALA A 1138 42.70 -35.66 30.99
N GLY A 1139 43.45 -36.35 31.87
CA GLY A 1139 43.84 -35.83 33.21
C GLY A 1139 43.02 -36.30 34.43
N LEU A 1140 43.69 -36.98 35.36
CA LEU A 1140 43.20 -37.47 36.67
C LEU A 1140 44.31 -37.20 37.74
N PRO A 1141 44.09 -37.36 39.06
CA PRO A 1141 42.88 -37.13 39.88
C PRO A 1141 43.14 -36.51 41.29
N GLY A 1142 42.07 -36.24 42.06
CA GLY A 1142 42.07 -36.27 43.55
C GLY A 1142 41.88 -34.92 44.27
N GLU A 1143 41.23 -34.82 45.44
CA GLU A 1143 40.43 -35.81 46.19
C GLU A 1143 39.37 -35.11 47.11
N ARG A 1144 38.24 -35.80 47.32
CA ARG A 1144 37.32 -35.80 48.49
C ARG A 1144 36.72 -34.49 49.08
N ASP A 1145 35.39 -34.43 48.98
CA ASP A 1145 34.44 -33.78 49.91
C ASP A 1145 34.69 -34.09 51.39
N HIS A 1146 34.40 -33.14 52.31
CA HIS A 1146 33.57 -33.41 53.50
C HIS A 1146 33.09 -32.16 54.30
N ARG A 1147 31.76 -31.99 54.32
CA ARG A 1147 30.86 -31.75 55.48
C ARG A 1147 31.19 -30.73 56.62
N ARG A 1148 30.23 -29.79 56.79
CA ARG A 1148 29.66 -29.16 58.01
C ARG A 1148 30.17 -29.58 59.41
N ASP A 1149 30.43 -28.58 60.29
CA ASP A 1149 29.83 -28.42 61.64
C ASP A 1149 30.16 -27.02 62.24
N ARG A 1150 29.18 -26.19 62.65
CA ARG A 1150 28.62 -25.93 64.01
C ARG A 1150 29.15 -24.65 64.72
N PRO A 1151 28.46 -24.09 65.76
CA PRO A 1151 28.49 -22.64 66.03
C PRO A 1151 28.83 -22.17 67.48
N GLY A 1152 29.07 -20.85 67.64
CA GLY A 1152 28.38 -20.08 68.69
C GLY A 1152 29.14 -19.09 69.61
N ARG A 1153 28.61 -17.85 69.70
CA ARG A 1153 28.65 -16.85 70.82
C ARG A 1153 30.00 -16.15 71.15
N GLY A 1154 29.97 -14.83 71.42
CA GLY A 1154 31.20 -14.05 71.75
C GLY A 1154 31.13 -12.69 72.52
N ARG A 1155 30.05 -11.89 72.44
CA ARG A 1155 29.76 -10.65 73.24
C ARG A 1155 30.79 -9.47 73.33
N GLY A 1156 30.35 -8.29 72.88
CA GLY A 1156 30.51 -7.00 73.61
C GLY A 1156 31.35 -5.89 72.92
N GLY A 1157 31.02 -4.59 72.98
CA GLY A 1157 29.75 -3.92 73.34
C GLY A 1157 29.89 -2.53 74.04
N ARG A 1158 29.02 -1.54 73.69
CA ARG A 1158 28.53 -0.33 74.44
C ARG A 1158 28.16 0.85 73.49
N GLY A 1159 27.21 1.73 73.89
CA GLY A 1159 26.87 3.01 73.22
C GLY A 1159 25.62 2.99 72.31
N ARG A 1160 24.36 2.88 72.77
CA ARG A 1160 23.48 3.79 73.56
C ARG A 1160 22.85 4.99 72.79
N GLU A 1161 21.52 4.94 72.65
CA GLU A 1161 20.52 6.04 72.53
C GLU A 1161 20.39 6.88 71.24
N GLY A 1162 19.14 7.09 70.79
CA GLY A 1162 18.74 8.02 69.71
C GLY A 1162 17.40 7.63 69.04
N ARG A 1163 16.46 8.57 68.85
CA ARG A 1163 15.12 8.35 68.24
C ARG A 1163 15.01 8.94 66.82
N LEU A 1164 14.03 8.42 66.07
CA LEU A 1164 13.37 8.96 64.86
C LEU A 1164 13.08 10.50 64.89
N PRO A 1165 12.60 11.14 63.78
CA PRO A 1165 13.12 11.27 62.41
C PRO A 1165 13.14 12.81 62.05
N PRO A 1166 12.53 13.38 60.96
CA PRO A 1166 12.57 13.15 59.50
C PRO A 1166 13.00 14.41 58.67
N ALA A 1167 12.90 14.31 57.33
CA ALA A 1167 12.49 15.36 56.37
C ALA A 1167 13.46 16.45 55.82
N PHE A 1168 13.06 16.93 54.63
CA PHE A 1168 13.66 17.85 53.66
C PHE A 1168 14.27 19.19 54.14
N GLY A 1169 15.18 19.73 53.31
CA GLY A 1169 15.49 21.17 53.25
C GLY A 1169 15.93 21.62 51.84
N ILE A 1170 15.27 22.62 51.27
CA ILE A 1170 15.67 23.32 50.02
C ILE A 1170 15.96 24.80 50.37
N GLY A 1171 17.00 25.37 49.74
CA GLY A 1171 17.47 26.74 49.98
C GLY A 1171 16.55 27.84 49.42
N ARG A 1172 16.81 29.09 49.82
CA ARG A 1172 15.98 30.29 49.52
C ARG A 1172 16.84 31.45 49.00
N VAL A 1173 16.37 32.12 47.90
CA VAL A 1173 16.08 33.60 47.75
C VAL A 1173 17.27 34.58 48.00
N PRO A 1174 17.34 35.89 47.62
CA PRO A 1174 16.45 36.86 46.90
C PRO A 1174 17.10 37.40 45.57
N PRO A 1175 16.73 38.56 44.94
CA PRO A 1175 15.70 39.59 45.25
C PRO A 1175 14.70 39.96 44.12
N SER A 1176 13.77 40.86 44.47
CA SER A 1176 12.71 41.47 43.62
C SER A 1176 12.99 42.98 43.38
N PRO A 1177 12.15 43.80 42.67
CA PRO A 1177 10.92 44.34 43.32
C PRO A 1177 9.74 44.87 42.44
N ARG A 1178 8.52 44.91 43.05
CA ARG A 1178 7.34 45.82 42.77
C ARG A 1178 6.55 45.56 41.46
N ARG A 1179 5.20 45.49 41.39
CA ARG A 1179 4.01 45.65 42.29
C ARG A 1179 2.87 44.72 41.74
N GLY A 1180 1.75 44.40 42.40
CA GLY A 1180 1.27 44.64 43.78
C GLY A 1180 -0.08 45.38 43.89
N VAL A 1181 -0.98 44.97 44.83
CA VAL A 1181 -2.33 45.53 45.21
C VAL A 1181 -3.48 45.11 44.25
N ARG A 1182 -4.67 44.59 44.63
CA ARG A 1182 -5.41 44.21 45.89
C ARG A 1182 -6.70 43.41 45.49
N GLN A 1183 -7.50 42.70 46.30
CA GLN A 1183 -7.44 42.05 47.64
C GLN A 1183 -8.72 41.17 47.90
N ARG A 1184 -8.61 40.04 48.64
CA ARG A 1184 -9.70 39.26 49.35
C ARG A 1184 -10.79 38.54 48.52
N GLY A 1185 -11.17 37.27 48.76
CA GLY A 1185 -10.55 36.16 49.53
C GLY A 1185 -11.33 35.59 50.74
N ARG A 1186 -10.91 34.41 51.22
CA ARG A 1186 -11.23 33.65 52.46
C ARG A 1186 -12.12 32.39 52.34
N ARG A 1187 -11.49 31.26 52.75
CA ARG A 1187 -12.00 30.08 53.48
C ARG A 1187 -12.84 29.04 52.73
N ALA A 1188 -12.92 27.78 53.18
CA ALA A 1188 -11.98 26.89 53.92
C ALA A 1188 -12.68 25.55 54.22
N VAL A 1189 -11.91 24.50 54.57
CA VAL A 1189 -12.34 23.20 55.13
C VAL A 1189 -13.07 22.30 54.12
N TRP A 1190 -12.92 20.97 54.05
CA TRP A 1190 -11.86 19.96 54.31
C TRP A 1190 -12.56 18.58 54.18
N ALA A 1191 -11.83 17.60 53.62
CA ALA A 1191 -11.92 16.16 53.95
C ALA A 1191 -13.16 15.30 53.56
N ALA A 1192 -12.90 14.44 52.57
CA ALA A 1192 -12.79 12.97 52.70
C ALA A 1192 -14.04 12.07 52.80
N GLY A 1193 -13.87 10.86 52.28
CA GLY A 1193 -14.82 9.75 52.34
C GLY A 1193 -15.04 9.12 50.97
N GLY A 1194 -14.33 8.04 50.66
CA GLY A 1194 -14.57 7.22 49.47
C GLY A 1194 -15.26 5.90 49.82
N ALA A 1195 -15.59 5.14 48.78
CA ALA A 1195 -15.85 3.70 48.79
C ALA A 1195 -15.13 3.12 47.56
#